data_AF-A0A8T0WIB9-F1
#
_entry.id   AF-A0A8T0WIB9-F1
#
_cell.length_a   1.000
_cell.length_b   1.000
_cell.length_c   1.000
_cell.angle_alpha   90.00
_cell.angle_beta   90.00
_cell.angle_gamma   90.00
#
_symmetry.space_group_name_H-M   'P 1'
#
loop_
_entity.id
_entity.type
_entity.pdbx_description
1 polymer ?
#
loop_
_entity_poly.entity_id
_entity_poly.type
_entity_poly.pdbx_seq_one_letter_code
_entity_poly.pdbx_strand_id
1 'polypeptide(L)'
;MATGAGAKHRHRVSFRLAAGLLLASLLAPLAAAQPPWWVCGNSGSYTKNSAYQSNLSQLSATLPTNASRDLFATAAVGAAPATVYALALCRGDSNASTCESCVSMAFPEAQQLCGFDEDVAVFYDDCSLRFSKHNFLVVDGSKANLTVIANQQTVSSPVEVFDAAVGKLLNATTSYAAMNSSRRFATGVEEGFGSSYPTIYGLVQCTPDMSPADCRSCLDDIIALTPQHLGGRRGGRIIGVRCNFRYELNKFFTGEPTLRLQTPLAPAPAPNVMPTVTTGGRTRNKMKVALAITLPVVALLLAITILCLCFLRRRLAREDAPSYPTKPEDIEGIGSLLLNLSTIRAATDNFADSNWVGEGGFGAVYKGVLPGGQEIAVKRFSQSSGQGIQELKNELVLIAKLQHKNLVRLVGVCLQEHEKLLVYEYMPNRSIDTILFDPEKSKELDWGRRFSIINGIARGLNYLHEDSQLKIIHRDLKASNVLLHSDYTPKISDFGLARLFGGDQSREATNSVVGTYGYMAPEYAMRGHYSIKSDVFSFGVLILEILTGRRSSGSYSFDESVDLISLVWEHWNTGTIMEIMDSSIRGNAPGDHMLKCIHIGLLCVQDNPVDRPAMSKVNVMLSSSTVSLQAPLKPEFFIPKSGTYSTLYSESYPRASKSTSDSVSQK
;
A
#
# COMPACT_ATOMS: atom_id res chain seq x y z
N MET A 1 62.24 -4.57 26.67
CA MET A 1 61.00 -5.35 26.51
C MET A 1 59.97 -4.48 25.81
N ALA A 2 59.77 -4.63 24.51
CA ALA A 2 58.72 -3.91 23.77
C ALA A 2 58.32 -4.68 22.50
N THR A 3 57.45 -5.68 22.65
CA THR A 3 56.68 -6.28 21.54
C THR A 3 55.35 -6.81 22.10
N GLY A 4 54.24 -6.12 21.85
CA GLY A 4 52.93 -6.57 22.36
C GLY A 4 51.67 -5.80 21.93
N ALA A 5 51.79 -4.74 21.11
CA ALA A 5 50.63 -3.91 20.74
C ALA A 5 50.09 -4.14 19.31
N GLY A 6 50.81 -4.86 18.45
CA GLY A 6 50.46 -4.98 17.01
C GLY A 6 49.39 -6.01 16.65
N ALA A 7 49.18 -7.05 17.47
CA ALA A 7 48.32 -8.19 17.10
C ALA A 7 46.81 -7.95 17.36
N LYS A 8 46.45 -7.16 18.38
CA LYS A 8 45.03 -6.89 18.73
C LYS A 8 44.34 -5.93 17.75
N HIS A 9 45.10 -5.11 17.01
CA HIS A 9 44.53 -4.14 16.08
C HIS A 9 44.14 -4.76 14.73
N ARG A 10 44.90 -5.77 14.26
CA ARG A 10 44.60 -6.48 13.00
C ARG A 10 43.33 -7.32 13.06
N HIS A 11 43.07 -8.03 14.18
CA HIS A 11 41.84 -8.81 14.32
C HIS A 11 40.55 -7.97 14.36
N ARG A 12 40.59 -6.77 14.95
CA ARG A 12 39.44 -5.85 14.97
C ARG A 12 39.12 -5.23 13.61
N VAL A 13 40.11 -5.06 12.75
CA VAL A 13 39.92 -4.51 11.39
C VAL A 13 39.38 -5.58 10.44
N SER A 14 39.86 -6.82 10.55
CA SER A 14 39.35 -7.95 9.75
C SER A 14 37.88 -8.29 10.06
N PHE A 15 37.45 -8.16 11.33
CA PHE A 15 36.05 -8.37 11.73
C PHE A 15 35.11 -7.27 11.18
N ARG A 16 35.60 -6.02 11.08
CA ARG A 16 34.86 -4.89 10.51
C ARG A 16 34.70 -4.97 8.99
N LEU A 17 35.72 -5.50 8.30
CA LEU A 17 35.66 -5.76 6.86
C LEU A 17 34.75 -6.94 6.51
N ALA A 18 34.75 -8.00 7.31
CA ALA A 18 33.83 -9.14 7.14
C ALA A 18 32.37 -8.73 7.41
N ALA A 19 32.12 -7.91 8.44
CA ALA A 19 30.79 -7.35 8.71
C ALA A 19 30.32 -6.39 7.60
N GLY A 20 31.22 -5.60 7.02
CA GLY A 20 30.92 -4.73 5.87
C GLY A 20 30.57 -5.49 4.58
N LEU A 21 31.22 -6.63 4.32
CA LEU A 21 30.91 -7.48 3.18
C LEU A 21 29.60 -8.26 3.35
N LEU A 22 29.25 -8.67 4.57
CA LEU A 22 27.95 -9.24 4.92
C LEU A 22 26.80 -8.21 4.86
N LEU A 23 27.06 -6.95 5.23
CA LEU A 23 26.12 -5.85 5.03
C LEU A 23 25.90 -5.52 3.53
N ALA A 24 26.92 -5.70 2.69
CA ALA A 24 26.84 -5.43 1.26
C ALA A 24 26.08 -6.51 0.47
N SER A 25 26.10 -7.76 0.91
CA SER A 25 25.28 -8.83 0.31
C SER A 25 23.79 -8.77 0.71
N LEU A 26 23.47 -8.06 1.80
CA LEU A 26 22.10 -7.76 2.25
C LEU A 26 21.46 -6.56 1.52
N LEU A 27 22.17 -5.92 0.59
CA LEU A 27 21.71 -4.76 -0.19
C LEU A 27 21.15 -5.11 -1.57
N ALA A 28 20.93 -6.40 -1.88
CA ALA A 28 20.12 -6.74 -3.04
C ALA A 28 18.65 -6.35 -2.75
N PRO A 29 18.03 -5.46 -3.53
CA PRO A 29 16.64 -5.09 -3.33
C PRO A 29 15.77 -6.31 -3.65
N LEU A 30 15.19 -6.92 -2.62
CA LEU A 30 13.98 -7.72 -2.81
C LEU A 30 12.87 -6.73 -3.14
N ALA A 31 12.35 -6.81 -4.37
CA ALA A 31 11.23 -6.00 -4.81
C ALA A 31 10.07 -6.14 -3.81
N ALA A 32 9.64 -5.02 -3.21
CA ALA A 32 8.49 -4.99 -2.33
C ALA A 32 7.23 -5.22 -3.19
N ALA A 33 6.50 -6.31 -2.93
CA ALA A 33 5.24 -6.61 -3.59
C ALA A 33 4.15 -5.63 -3.12
N GLN A 34 3.29 -5.18 -4.04
CA GLN A 34 2.09 -4.40 -3.72
C GLN A 34 1.09 -5.26 -2.94
N PRO A 35 0.29 -4.69 -2.01
CA PRO A 35 -0.76 -5.45 -1.34
C PRO A 35 -1.78 -5.97 -2.37
N PRO A 36 -2.25 -7.23 -2.23
CA PRO A 36 -3.16 -7.83 -3.19
C PRO A 36 -4.55 -7.22 -3.09
N TRP A 37 -5.33 -7.31 -4.17
CA TRP A 37 -6.79 -7.24 -4.10
C TRP A 37 -7.32 -8.61 -3.74
N TRP A 38 -8.34 -8.69 -2.89
CA TRP A 38 -8.89 -9.98 -2.49
C TRP A 38 -10.41 -9.99 -2.46
N VAL A 39 -10.96 -11.20 -2.56
CA VAL A 39 -12.38 -11.50 -2.43
C VAL A 39 -12.50 -12.72 -1.51
N CYS A 40 -13.18 -12.54 -0.39
CA CYS A 40 -13.63 -13.63 0.47
C CYS A 40 -15.05 -14.02 0.03
N GLY A 41 -15.28 -15.28 -0.29
CA GLY A 41 -16.56 -15.79 -0.75
C GLY A 41 -17.48 -16.21 0.41
N ASN A 42 -18.76 -16.44 0.11
CA ASN A 42 -19.78 -16.84 1.09
C ASN A 42 -19.95 -18.36 1.20
N SER A 43 -18.98 -19.14 0.71
CA SER A 43 -19.11 -20.59 0.60
C SER A 43 -19.09 -21.27 1.97
N GLY A 44 -18.60 -20.62 3.03
CA GLY A 44 -18.53 -21.16 4.38
C GLY A 44 -17.11 -21.01 4.95
N SER A 45 -16.94 -21.38 6.22
CA SER A 45 -15.67 -21.33 6.91
C SER A 45 -15.24 -22.71 7.43
N TYR A 46 -13.94 -22.99 7.41
CA TYR A 46 -13.37 -24.21 7.94
C TYR A 46 -12.83 -23.99 9.36
N THR A 47 -12.78 -25.04 10.17
CA THR A 47 -12.24 -24.94 11.54
C THR A 47 -10.73 -25.17 11.58
N LYS A 48 -10.08 -24.63 12.61
CA LYS A 48 -8.67 -24.89 12.89
C LYS A 48 -8.43 -26.39 13.07
N ASN A 49 -7.36 -26.90 12.46
CA ASN A 49 -6.97 -28.31 12.39
C ASN A 49 -7.97 -29.22 11.65
N SER A 50 -8.82 -28.66 10.80
CA SER A 50 -9.72 -29.44 9.93
C SER A 50 -8.96 -30.13 8.79
N ALA A 51 -9.60 -31.16 8.21
CA ALA A 51 -9.12 -31.79 6.98
C ALA A 51 -8.97 -30.77 5.83
N TYR A 52 -9.88 -29.79 5.75
CA TYR A 52 -9.79 -28.71 4.75
C TYR A 52 -8.52 -27.87 4.93
N GLN A 53 -8.18 -27.47 6.16
CA GLN A 53 -6.94 -26.73 6.44
C GLN A 53 -5.70 -27.54 6.09
N SER A 54 -5.70 -28.85 6.36
CA SER A 54 -4.60 -29.74 5.99
C SER A 54 -4.44 -29.84 4.47
N ASN A 55 -5.55 -29.99 3.74
CA ASN A 55 -5.57 -30.06 2.27
C ASN A 55 -5.10 -28.74 1.64
N LEU A 56 -5.50 -27.59 2.21
CA LEU A 56 -5.05 -26.27 1.79
C LEU A 56 -3.54 -26.07 2.06
N SER A 57 -3.03 -26.58 3.19
CA SER A 57 -1.60 -26.56 3.51
C SER A 57 -0.80 -27.40 2.51
N GLN A 58 -1.30 -28.57 2.11
CA GLN A 58 -0.67 -29.38 1.07
C GLN A 58 -0.62 -28.63 -0.28
N LEU A 59 -1.70 -27.95 -0.66
CA LEU A 59 -1.74 -27.11 -1.86
C LEU A 59 -0.72 -25.96 -1.79
N SER A 60 -0.61 -25.29 -0.64
CA SER A 60 0.37 -24.21 -0.45
C SER A 60 1.83 -24.67 -0.63
N ALA A 61 2.12 -25.95 -0.36
CA ALA A 61 3.45 -26.52 -0.51
C ALA A 61 3.78 -26.94 -1.95
N THR A 62 2.78 -27.33 -2.76
CA THR A 62 3.00 -27.88 -4.11
C THR A 62 2.65 -26.94 -5.26
N LEU A 63 1.60 -26.11 -5.09
CA LEU A 63 1.07 -25.29 -6.18
C LEU A 63 2.06 -24.21 -6.65
N PRO A 64 2.87 -23.54 -5.79
CA PRO A 64 3.85 -22.55 -6.23
C PRO A 64 4.88 -23.11 -7.23
N THR A 65 5.49 -24.26 -6.92
CA THR A 65 6.47 -24.91 -7.79
C THR A 65 5.84 -25.49 -9.06
N ASN A 66 4.56 -25.89 -9.02
CA ASN A 66 3.84 -26.29 -10.23
C ASN A 66 3.58 -25.07 -11.14
N ALA A 67 3.13 -23.95 -10.55
CA ALA A 67 2.86 -22.72 -11.29
C ALA A 67 4.14 -22.11 -11.88
N SER A 68 5.29 -22.27 -11.24
CA SER A 68 6.56 -21.70 -11.71
C SER A 68 7.03 -22.24 -13.05
N ARG A 69 6.61 -23.46 -13.44
CA ARG A 69 7.00 -24.10 -14.71
C ARG A 69 6.30 -23.46 -15.91
N ASP A 70 4.98 -23.30 -15.81
CA ASP A 70 4.13 -22.89 -16.93
C ASP A 70 3.47 -21.51 -16.71
N LEU A 71 3.84 -20.80 -15.65
CA LEU A 71 3.19 -19.58 -15.15
C LEU A 71 1.70 -19.78 -14.81
N PHE A 72 1.29 -21.03 -14.62
CA PHE A 72 -0.07 -21.45 -14.34
C PHE A 72 -0.07 -22.85 -13.72
N ALA A 73 -0.92 -23.06 -12.72
CA ALA A 73 -1.21 -24.40 -12.22
C ALA A 73 -2.61 -24.48 -11.63
N THR A 74 -3.20 -25.66 -11.71
CA THR A 74 -4.42 -26.03 -10.98
C THR A 74 -4.18 -27.30 -10.20
N ALA A 75 -4.91 -27.46 -9.10
CA ALA A 75 -4.86 -28.68 -8.30
C ALA A 75 -6.15 -28.86 -7.50
N ALA A 76 -6.46 -30.12 -7.19
CA ALA A 76 -7.51 -30.48 -6.25
C ALA A 76 -6.92 -31.46 -5.23
N VAL A 77 -7.11 -31.19 -3.94
CA VAL A 77 -6.58 -32.01 -2.84
C VAL A 77 -7.69 -32.36 -1.86
N GLY A 78 -7.71 -33.62 -1.40
CA GLY A 78 -8.68 -34.13 -0.45
C GLY A 78 -9.92 -34.75 -1.08
N ALA A 79 -10.76 -35.35 -0.24
CA ALA A 79 -12.04 -35.95 -0.61
C ALA A 79 -13.22 -35.19 0.02
N ALA A 80 -14.39 -35.27 -0.62
CA ALA A 80 -15.60 -34.61 -0.12
C ALA A 80 -15.91 -35.05 1.33
N PRO A 81 -16.31 -34.12 2.22
CA PRO A 81 -16.64 -32.71 1.96
C PRO A 81 -15.44 -31.74 2.06
N ALA A 82 -14.22 -32.22 2.29
CA ALA A 82 -13.04 -31.40 2.57
C ALA A 82 -12.13 -31.16 1.36
N THR A 83 -12.61 -31.39 0.14
CA THR A 83 -11.83 -31.16 -1.08
C THR A 83 -11.59 -29.65 -1.26
N VAL A 84 -10.35 -29.31 -1.59
CA VAL A 84 -9.93 -27.94 -1.92
C VAL A 84 -9.52 -27.90 -3.39
N TYR A 85 -10.17 -27.06 -4.17
CA TYR A 85 -9.80 -26.74 -5.54
C TYR A 85 -8.99 -25.46 -5.53
N ALA A 86 -7.86 -25.41 -6.24
CA ALA A 86 -7.03 -24.22 -6.32
C ALA A 86 -6.50 -23.96 -7.74
N LEU A 87 -6.33 -22.68 -8.05
CA LEU A 87 -5.80 -22.17 -9.31
C LEU A 87 -4.82 -21.03 -9.01
N ALA A 88 -3.63 -21.10 -9.60
CA ALA A 88 -2.65 -20.04 -9.59
C ALA A 88 -2.33 -19.62 -11.03
N LEU A 89 -2.35 -18.31 -11.30
CA LEU A 89 -2.04 -17.73 -12.61
C LEU A 89 -1.05 -16.58 -12.42
N CYS A 90 0.14 -16.71 -12.99
CA CYS A 90 1.16 -15.67 -13.01
C CYS A 90 1.08 -14.86 -14.30
N ARG A 91 1.50 -13.59 -14.25
CA ARG A 91 1.50 -12.71 -15.43
C ARG A 91 2.42 -13.29 -16.51
N GLY A 92 1.96 -13.30 -17.76
CA GLY A 92 2.65 -14.04 -18.83
C GLY A 92 4.04 -13.54 -19.23
N ASP A 93 4.43 -12.32 -18.80
CA ASP A 93 5.77 -11.73 -18.94
C ASP A 93 6.65 -11.93 -17.69
N SER A 94 6.15 -12.61 -16.66
CA SER A 94 6.91 -12.97 -15.46
C SER A 94 7.85 -14.15 -15.71
N ASN A 95 8.81 -14.34 -14.81
CA ASN A 95 9.72 -15.49 -14.83
C ASN A 95 9.33 -16.53 -13.76
N ALA A 96 9.86 -17.75 -13.88
CA ALA A 96 9.56 -18.86 -12.98
C ALA A 96 9.77 -18.51 -11.51
N SER A 97 10.90 -17.87 -11.16
CA SER A 97 11.22 -17.50 -9.78
C SER A 97 10.27 -16.46 -9.20
N THR A 98 9.87 -15.45 -9.99
CA THR A 98 8.91 -14.43 -9.59
C THR A 98 7.52 -15.04 -9.39
N CYS A 99 7.11 -15.94 -10.28
CA CYS A 99 5.85 -16.67 -10.17
C CYS A 99 5.79 -17.54 -8.91
N GLU A 100 6.82 -18.34 -8.65
CA GLU A 100 6.89 -19.21 -7.47
C GLU A 100 6.81 -18.40 -6.17
N SER A 101 7.60 -17.32 -6.09
CA SER A 101 7.61 -16.43 -4.93
C SER A 101 6.24 -15.77 -4.71
N CYS A 102 5.62 -15.25 -5.79
CA CYS A 102 4.32 -14.59 -5.71
C CYS A 102 3.22 -15.56 -5.23
N VAL A 103 3.14 -16.75 -5.82
CA VAL A 103 2.12 -17.76 -5.45
C VAL A 103 2.38 -18.31 -4.04
N SER A 104 3.65 -18.48 -3.64
CA SER A 104 4.00 -18.92 -2.28
C SER A 104 3.58 -17.92 -1.21
N MET A 105 3.72 -16.61 -1.47
CA MET A 105 3.25 -15.55 -0.56
C MET A 105 1.71 -15.42 -0.55
N ALA A 106 1.06 -15.73 -1.68
CA ALA A 106 -0.39 -15.58 -1.83
C ALA A 106 -1.22 -16.47 -0.87
N PHE A 107 -0.75 -17.68 -0.54
CA PHE A 107 -1.47 -18.59 0.37
C PHE A 107 -1.60 -18.07 1.81
N PRO A 108 -0.50 -17.76 2.52
CA PRO A 108 -0.59 -17.24 3.88
C PRO A 108 -1.29 -15.88 3.94
N GLU A 109 -1.10 -15.03 2.93
CA GLU A 109 -1.78 -13.73 2.87
C GLU A 109 -3.29 -13.87 2.62
N ALA A 110 -3.71 -14.80 1.75
CA ALA A 110 -5.12 -15.13 1.57
C ALA A 110 -5.78 -15.62 2.87
N GLN A 111 -5.08 -16.43 3.67
CA GLN A 111 -5.57 -16.90 4.96
C GLN A 111 -5.61 -15.79 6.03
N GLN A 112 -4.72 -14.80 5.94
CA GLN A 112 -4.72 -13.63 6.81
C GLN A 112 -5.86 -12.67 6.48
N LEU A 113 -6.13 -12.47 5.19
CA LEU A 113 -7.16 -11.55 4.69
C LEU A 113 -8.59 -12.12 4.83
N CYS A 114 -8.75 -13.43 4.55
CA CYS A 114 -10.01 -14.15 4.58
C CYS A 114 -9.95 -15.28 5.62
N GLY A 115 -9.89 -14.89 6.89
CA GLY A 115 -9.68 -15.79 8.03
C GLY A 115 -10.63 -16.99 8.02
N PHE A 116 -10.07 -18.18 7.78
CA PHE A 116 -10.78 -19.46 7.74
C PHE A 116 -11.85 -19.61 6.64
N ASP A 117 -11.88 -18.77 5.61
CA ASP A 117 -12.85 -18.91 4.51
C ASP A 117 -12.53 -20.07 3.56
N GLU A 118 -13.57 -20.77 3.11
CA GLU A 118 -13.48 -21.89 2.16
C GLU A 118 -13.59 -21.47 0.69
N ASP A 119 -13.59 -20.17 0.38
CA ASP A 119 -13.57 -19.60 -0.97
C ASP A 119 -12.88 -18.25 -0.96
N VAL A 120 -11.68 -18.17 -1.54
CA VAL A 120 -10.84 -16.98 -1.48
C VAL A 120 -10.16 -16.77 -2.81
N ALA A 121 -10.16 -15.55 -3.30
CA ALA A 121 -9.33 -15.11 -4.42
C ALA A 121 -8.46 -13.93 -4.00
N VAL A 122 -7.17 -13.96 -4.34
CA VAL A 122 -6.21 -12.87 -4.17
C VAL A 122 -5.53 -12.57 -5.51
N PHE A 123 -5.32 -11.28 -5.79
CA PHE A 123 -4.82 -10.76 -7.05
C PHE A 123 -3.70 -9.76 -6.78
N TYR A 124 -2.50 -10.07 -7.26
CA TYR A 124 -1.35 -9.18 -7.31
C TYR A 124 -1.13 -8.71 -8.75
N ASP A 125 -0.23 -7.75 -8.94
CA ASP A 125 0.20 -7.33 -10.28
C ASP A 125 0.97 -8.45 -11.03
N ASP A 126 1.65 -9.35 -10.30
CA ASP A 126 2.47 -10.43 -10.90
C ASP A 126 1.81 -11.82 -10.89
N CYS A 127 0.82 -12.08 -10.02
CA CYS A 127 0.10 -13.35 -9.98
C CYS A 127 -1.28 -13.24 -9.32
N SER A 128 -2.10 -14.27 -9.48
CA SER A 128 -3.37 -14.44 -8.80
C SER A 128 -3.49 -15.86 -8.27
N LEU A 129 -4.18 -16.01 -7.14
CA LEU A 129 -4.48 -17.29 -6.49
C LEU A 129 -5.97 -17.32 -6.15
N ARG A 130 -6.66 -18.40 -6.49
CA ARG A 130 -7.99 -18.71 -5.96
C ARG A 130 -7.99 -20.11 -5.38
N PHE A 131 -8.63 -20.30 -4.24
CA PHE A 131 -9.02 -21.62 -3.76
C PHE A 131 -10.48 -21.62 -3.31
N SER A 132 -11.16 -22.76 -3.47
CA SER A 132 -12.54 -22.92 -3.03
C SER A 132 -12.86 -24.38 -2.74
N LYS A 133 -13.86 -24.62 -1.89
CA LYS A 133 -14.48 -25.96 -1.75
C LYS A 133 -15.34 -26.35 -2.95
N HIS A 134 -15.82 -25.37 -3.70
CA HIS A 134 -16.60 -25.60 -4.91
C HIS A 134 -15.65 -25.77 -6.10
N ASN A 135 -15.96 -26.73 -6.98
CA ASN A 135 -15.16 -26.97 -8.16
C ASN A 135 -15.36 -25.84 -9.20
N PHE A 136 -14.57 -24.78 -9.09
CA PHE A 136 -14.50 -23.70 -10.08
C PHE A 136 -13.47 -23.97 -11.20
N LEU A 137 -12.81 -25.14 -11.16
CA LEU A 137 -11.83 -25.54 -12.17
C LEU A 137 -12.50 -25.98 -13.47
N VAL A 138 -13.78 -26.34 -13.42
CA VAL A 138 -14.60 -26.54 -14.61
C VAL A 138 -14.88 -25.19 -15.26
N VAL A 139 -14.57 -25.07 -16.55
CA VAL A 139 -14.85 -23.88 -17.35
C VAL A 139 -16.37 -23.81 -17.53
N ASP A 140 -17.05 -23.13 -16.60
CA ASP A 140 -18.43 -22.74 -16.75
C ASP A 140 -18.46 -21.24 -17.05
N GLY A 141 -19.28 -20.81 -18.02
CA GLY A 141 -19.41 -19.42 -18.50
C GLY A 141 -19.97 -18.44 -17.46
N SER A 142 -19.83 -18.74 -16.17
CA SER A 142 -20.34 -17.94 -15.07
C SER A 142 -19.51 -16.67 -14.89
N LYS A 143 -20.20 -15.52 -14.89
CA LYS A 143 -19.65 -14.17 -14.69
C LYS A 143 -19.26 -13.87 -13.23
N ALA A 144 -18.99 -14.89 -12.42
CA ALA A 144 -18.83 -14.75 -10.98
C ALA A 144 -17.45 -14.20 -10.60
N ASN A 145 -17.43 -13.20 -9.72
CA ASN A 145 -16.25 -12.60 -9.07
C ASN A 145 -15.33 -11.79 -10.00
N LEU A 146 -15.90 -10.81 -10.72
CA LEU A 146 -15.13 -9.78 -11.44
C LEU A 146 -14.75 -8.64 -10.49
N THR A 147 -13.48 -8.24 -10.51
CA THR A 147 -12.98 -7.05 -9.80
C THR A 147 -12.64 -5.98 -10.82
N VAL A 148 -13.28 -4.81 -10.72
CA VAL A 148 -13.03 -3.67 -11.62
C VAL A 148 -12.24 -2.60 -10.89
N ILE A 149 -11.16 -2.14 -11.50
CA ILE A 149 -10.26 -1.14 -10.91
C ILE A 149 -9.99 -0.07 -11.97
N ALA A 150 -10.47 1.14 -11.70
CA ALA A 150 -10.43 2.25 -12.63
C ALA A 150 -9.51 3.36 -12.13
N ASN A 151 -8.72 3.94 -13.03
CA ASN A 151 -8.03 5.20 -12.76
C ASN A 151 -9.09 6.30 -12.64
N GLN A 152 -9.11 7.02 -11.51
CA GLN A 152 -10.13 8.05 -11.28
C GLN A 152 -9.94 9.30 -12.16
N GLN A 153 -8.78 9.47 -12.81
CA GLN A 153 -8.56 10.55 -13.76
C GLN A 153 -9.15 10.21 -15.12
N THR A 154 -9.84 11.18 -15.73
CA THR A 154 -10.31 11.08 -17.10
C THR A 154 -9.32 11.66 -18.09
N VAL A 155 -9.41 11.22 -19.34
CA VAL A 155 -8.70 11.84 -20.44
C VAL A 155 -9.32 13.20 -20.79
N SER A 156 -8.48 14.07 -21.34
CA SER A 156 -8.91 15.35 -21.89
C SER A 156 -9.69 15.07 -23.19
N SER A 157 -10.80 15.78 -23.40
CA SER A 157 -11.68 15.63 -24.58
C SER A 157 -10.90 15.54 -25.91
N PRO A 158 -11.32 14.70 -26.88
CA PRO A 158 -12.57 13.91 -26.90
C PRO A 158 -12.43 12.49 -26.34
N VAL A 159 -13.25 12.19 -25.32
CA VAL A 159 -13.29 10.92 -24.57
C VAL A 159 -13.65 9.73 -25.46
N GLU A 160 -14.60 9.90 -26.37
CA GLU A 160 -15.10 8.85 -27.27
C GLU A 160 -14.00 8.29 -28.18
N VAL A 161 -13.10 9.16 -28.65
CA VAL A 161 -11.97 8.78 -29.51
C VAL A 161 -10.96 7.96 -28.71
N PHE A 162 -10.73 8.31 -27.45
CA PHE A 162 -9.85 7.58 -26.55
C PHE A 162 -10.40 6.20 -26.21
N ASP A 163 -11.68 6.13 -25.84
CA ASP A 163 -12.34 4.87 -25.53
C ASP A 163 -12.37 3.93 -26.74
N ALA A 164 -12.57 4.47 -27.96
CA ALA A 164 -12.47 3.70 -29.19
C ALA A 164 -11.05 3.16 -29.45
N ALA A 165 -10.01 3.94 -29.16
CA ALA A 165 -8.62 3.50 -29.27
C ALA A 165 -8.28 2.42 -28.24
N VAL A 166 -8.72 2.56 -26.98
CA VAL A 166 -8.60 1.52 -25.96
C VAL A 166 -9.30 0.23 -26.41
N GLY A 167 -10.53 0.33 -26.90
CA GLY A 167 -11.28 -0.82 -27.41
C GLY A 167 -10.59 -1.52 -28.58
N LYS A 168 -10.06 -0.74 -29.55
CA LYS A 168 -9.28 -1.26 -30.68
C LYS A 168 -8.01 -1.97 -30.22
N LEU A 169 -7.27 -1.36 -29.30
CA LEU A 169 -6.06 -1.93 -28.72
C LEU A 169 -6.33 -3.26 -28.01
N LEU A 170 -7.31 -3.28 -27.11
CA LEU A 170 -7.68 -4.48 -26.36
C LEU A 170 -8.21 -5.58 -27.27
N ASN A 171 -8.99 -5.25 -28.30
CA ASN A 171 -9.50 -6.21 -29.28
C ASN A 171 -8.36 -6.88 -30.08
N ALA A 172 -7.42 -6.08 -30.60
CA ALA A 172 -6.26 -6.61 -31.33
C ALA A 172 -5.37 -7.49 -30.44
N THR A 173 -5.12 -7.03 -29.20
CA THR A 173 -4.35 -7.76 -28.20
C THR A 173 -5.03 -9.07 -27.81
N THR A 174 -6.36 -9.07 -27.70
CA THR A 174 -7.19 -10.25 -27.45
C THR A 174 -7.08 -11.29 -28.56
N SER A 175 -7.15 -10.87 -29.83
CA SER A 175 -6.98 -11.78 -30.97
C SER A 175 -5.64 -12.52 -30.91
N TYR A 176 -4.56 -11.80 -30.60
CA TYR A 176 -3.23 -12.40 -30.50
C TYR A 176 -3.11 -13.33 -29.30
N ALA A 177 -3.57 -12.92 -28.12
CA ALA A 177 -3.55 -13.76 -26.92
C ALA A 177 -4.30 -15.07 -27.14
N ALA A 178 -5.49 -15.02 -27.77
CA ALA A 178 -6.29 -16.21 -28.05
C ALA A 178 -5.65 -17.13 -29.10
N MET A 179 -5.15 -16.60 -30.21
CA MET A 179 -4.77 -17.41 -31.39
C MET A 179 -3.27 -17.72 -31.48
N ASN A 180 -2.41 -16.82 -31.00
CA ASN A 180 -0.97 -16.83 -31.28
C ASN A 180 -0.11 -17.03 -30.02
N SER A 181 -0.73 -17.12 -28.84
CA SER A 181 -0.03 -17.30 -27.57
C SER A 181 -0.47 -18.58 -26.87
N SER A 182 0.47 -19.51 -26.64
CA SER A 182 0.23 -20.70 -25.83
C SER A 182 -0.01 -20.35 -24.35
N ARG A 183 0.51 -19.21 -23.89
CA ARG A 183 0.27 -18.67 -22.54
C ARG A 183 -1.06 -17.90 -22.42
N ARG A 184 -1.81 -17.79 -23.52
CA ARG A 184 -3.01 -16.94 -23.61
C ARG A 184 -2.78 -15.51 -23.12
N PHE A 185 -1.57 -14.99 -23.36
CA PHE A 185 -1.10 -13.69 -22.90
C PHE A 185 -0.59 -12.86 -24.07
N ALA A 186 -0.93 -11.58 -24.10
CA ALA A 186 -0.38 -10.63 -25.07
C ALA A 186 -0.34 -9.21 -24.50
N THR A 187 0.58 -8.41 -25.03
CA THR A 187 0.69 -6.97 -24.75
C THR A 187 0.61 -6.16 -26.04
N GLY A 188 0.10 -4.95 -25.95
CA GLY A 188 -0.07 -4.09 -27.11
C GLY A 188 0.22 -2.63 -26.79
N VAL A 189 0.56 -1.87 -27.83
CA VAL A 189 0.60 -0.40 -27.76
C VAL A 189 -0.15 0.22 -28.93
N GLU A 190 -0.86 1.31 -28.66
CA GLU A 190 -1.37 2.24 -29.68
C GLU A 190 -0.54 3.51 -29.60
N GLU A 191 0.30 3.76 -30.61
CA GLU A 191 1.22 4.89 -30.68
C GLU A 191 0.63 6.00 -31.57
N GLY A 192 0.89 7.26 -31.22
CA GLY A 192 0.46 8.40 -32.02
C GLY A 192 -1.03 8.73 -31.90
N PHE A 193 -1.68 8.32 -30.80
CA PHE A 193 -3.10 8.59 -30.54
C PHE A 193 -3.43 10.09 -30.48
N GLY A 194 -2.56 10.90 -29.85
CA GLY A 194 -2.70 12.35 -29.83
C GLY A 194 -1.54 13.06 -29.13
N SER A 195 -1.50 14.38 -29.22
CA SER A 195 -0.44 15.20 -28.59
C SER A 195 -0.46 15.15 -27.06
N SER A 196 -1.64 14.96 -26.46
CA SER A 196 -1.81 14.89 -25.00
C SER A 196 -1.53 13.49 -24.42
N TYR A 197 -1.74 12.43 -25.22
CA TYR A 197 -1.61 11.03 -24.82
C TYR A 197 -0.91 10.28 -25.96
N PRO A 198 0.42 10.34 -26.04
CA PRO A 198 1.16 9.84 -27.20
C PRO A 198 1.11 8.31 -27.34
N THR A 199 0.85 7.59 -26.24
CA THR A 199 0.84 6.12 -26.24
C THR A 199 -0.17 5.57 -25.23
N ILE A 200 -0.89 4.54 -25.64
CA ILE A 200 -1.75 3.72 -24.78
C ILE A 200 -1.16 2.31 -24.72
N TYR A 201 -0.95 1.78 -23.52
CA TYR A 201 -0.43 0.44 -23.28
C TYR A 201 -1.57 -0.49 -22.86
N GLY A 202 -1.60 -1.71 -23.41
CA GLY A 202 -2.62 -2.71 -23.13
C GLY A 202 -2.01 -4.08 -22.86
N LEU A 203 -2.68 -4.87 -22.03
CA LEU A 203 -2.32 -6.25 -21.70
C LEU A 203 -3.61 -7.04 -21.49
N VAL A 204 -3.64 -8.26 -22.02
CA VAL A 204 -4.75 -9.20 -21.81
C VAL A 204 -4.18 -10.58 -21.46
N GLN A 205 -4.90 -11.34 -20.63
CA GLN A 205 -4.50 -12.69 -20.27
C GLN A 205 -5.71 -13.58 -19.98
N CYS A 206 -5.66 -14.83 -20.45
CA CYS A 206 -6.55 -15.91 -19.99
C CYS A 206 -5.73 -17.00 -19.28
N THR A 207 -6.41 -17.94 -18.62
CA THR A 207 -5.76 -19.14 -18.12
C THR A 207 -5.33 -20.05 -19.29
N PRO A 208 -4.09 -20.60 -19.30
CA PRO A 208 -3.57 -21.42 -20.39
C PRO A 208 -4.37 -22.70 -20.72
N ASP A 209 -5.17 -23.20 -19.79
CA ASP A 209 -6.07 -24.34 -19.98
C ASP A 209 -7.28 -24.05 -20.90
N MET A 210 -7.54 -22.78 -21.23
CA MET A 210 -8.65 -22.38 -22.10
C MET A 210 -8.37 -22.64 -23.59
N SER A 211 -9.42 -23.04 -24.31
CA SER A 211 -9.38 -23.05 -25.78
C SER A 211 -9.23 -21.62 -26.32
N PRO A 212 -8.74 -21.44 -27.57
CA PRO A 212 -8.70 -20.10 -28.19
C PRO A 212 -10.07 -19.42 -28.20
N ALA A 213 -11.15 -20.18 -28.45
CA ALA A 213 -12.51 -19.67 -28.48
C ALA A 213 -13.00 -19.22 -27.09
N ASP A 214 -12.73 -20.01 -26.05
CA ASP A 214 -13.15 -19.67 -24.68
C ASP A 214 -12.37 -18.46 -24.14
N CYS A 215 -11.07 -18.40 -24.39
CA CYS A 215 -10.26 -17.23 -24.03
C CYS A 215 -10.76 -15.97 -24.73
N ARG A 216 -11.08 -16.09 -26.03
CA ARG A 216 -11.64 -14.98 -26.80
C ARG A 216 -12.97 -14.50 -26.23
N SER A 217 -13.90 -15.43 -26.00
CA SER A 217 -15.22 -15.14 -25.42
C SER A 217 -15.10 -14.48 -24.04
N CYS A 218 -14.24 -15.01 -23.17
CA CYS A 218 -14.03 -14.47 -21.82
C CYS A 218 -13.51 -13.03 -21.85
N LEU A 219 -12.52 -12.75 -22.71
CA LEU A 219 -11.96 -11.40 -22.87
C LEU A 219 -12.97 -10.44 -23.51
N ASP A 220 -13.71 -10.86 -24.54
CA ASP A 220 -14.76 -10.05 -25.17
C ASP A 220 -15.86 -9.67 -24.15
N ASP A 221 -16.26 -10.61 -23.29
CA ASP A 221 -17.26 -10.39 -22.23
C ASP A 221 -16.82 -9.31 -21.23
N ILE A 222 -15.57 -9.38 -20.74
CA ILE A 222 -15.08 -8.36 -19.80
C ILE A 222 -14.75 -7.03 -20.48
N ILE A 223 -14.31 -7.03 -21.74
CA ILE A 223 -14.07 -5.80 -22.51
C ILE A 223 -15.39 -5.08 -22.78
N ALA A 224 -16.50 -5.80 -22.99
CA ALA A 224 -17.83 -5.21 -23.17
C ALA A 224 -18.32 -4.40 -21.96
N LEU A 225 -17.74 -4.62 -20.77
CA LEU A 225 -18.02 -3.85 -19.55
C LEU A 225 -17.28 -2.50 -19.49
N THR A 226 -16.30 -2.28 -20.38
CA THR A 226 -15.45 -1.07 -20.39
C THR A 226 -16.26 0.23 -20.49
N PRO A 227 -17.26 0.39 -21.38
CA PRO A 227 -18.00 1.64 -21.49
C PRO A 227 -18.72 2.02 -20.19
N GLN A 228 -19.24 1.03 -19.47
CA GLN A 228 -19.99 1.24 -18.22
C GLN A 228 -19.05 1.59 -17.05
N HIS A 229 -17.89 0.94 -16.95
CA HIS A 229 -17.06 1.02 -15.75
C HIS A 229 -15.77 1.83 -15.93
N LEU A 230 -15.24 1.93 -17.14
CA LEU A 230 -13.93 2.49 -17.47
C LEU A 230 -13.99 3.60 -18.53
N GLY A 231 -15.19 4.02 -18.94
CA GLY A 231 -15.40 5.09 -19.92
C GLY A 231 -14.64 6.37 -19.57
N GLY A 232 -13.82 6.85 -20.51
CA GLY A 232 -12.97 8.02 -20.42
C GLY A 232 -11.86 7.98 -19.38
N ARG A 233 -11.62 6.85 -18.70
CA ARG A 233 -10.58 6.74 -17.67
C ARG A 233 -9.20 6.57 -18.31
N ARG A 234 -8.19 7.25 -17.77
CA ARG A 234 -6.78 7.17 -18.24
C ARG A 234 -6.17 5.77 -18.17
N GLY A 235 -6.73 4.92 -17.33
CA GLY A 235 -6.29 3.55 -17.15
C GLY A 235 -7.35 2.74 -16.41
N GLY A 236 -7.30 1.43 -16.57
CA GLY A 236 -8.29 0.56 -15.96
C GLY A 236 -7.98 -0.90 -16.17
N ARG A 237 -8.52 -1.73 -15.30
CA ARG A 237 -8.43 -3.18 -15.39
C ARG A 237 -9.71 -3.84 -14.90
N ILE A 238 -10.03 -4.97 -15.52
CA ILE A 238 -11.08 -5.88 -15.08
C ILE A 238 -10.41 -7.23 -14.87
N ILE A 239 -10.49 -7.73 -13.65
CA ILE A 239 -9.82 -8.92 -13.19
C ILE A 239 -10.87 -9.99 -12.92
N GLY A 240 -10.86 -11.04 -13.73
CA GLY A 240 -11.51 -12.30 -13.43
C GLY A 240 -10.49 -13.38 -13.11
N VAL A 241 -10.97 -14.47 -12.50
CA VAL A 241 -10.15 -15.65 -12.17
C VAL A 241 -9.60 -16.34 -13.42
N ARG A 242 -10.33 -16.23 -14.53
CA ARG A 242 -10.05 -16.94 -15.78
C ARG A 242 -9.52 -16.05 -16.90
N CYS A 243 -9.92 -14.80 -16.94
CA CYS A 243 -9.39 -13.82 -17.87
C CYS A 243 -9.36 -12.43 -17.23
N ASN A 244 -8.43 -11.61 -17.68
CA ASN A 244 -8.28 -10.24 -17.23
C ASN A 244 -7.67 -9.36 -18.34
N PHE A 245 -7.88 -8.06 -18.23
CA PHE A 245 -7.14 -7.07 -19.00
C PHE A 245 -6.75 -5.87 -18.16
N ARG A 246 -5.74 -5.14 -18.63
CA ARG A 246 -5.31 -3.85 -18.11
C ARG A 246 -4.92 -2.93 -19.26
N TYR A 247 -5.28 -1.65 -19.17
CA TYR A 247 -4.71 -0.59 -20.00
C TYR A 247 -4.28 0.60 -19.15
N GLU A 248 -3.24 1.30 -19.59
CA GLU A 248 -2.67 2.47 -18.93
C GLU A 248 -2.00 3.40 -19.95
N LEU A 249 -1.72 4.64 -19.56
CA LEU A 249 -0.90 5.58 -20.34
C LEU A 249 0.61 5.40 -20.15
N ASN A 250 1.04 4.65 -19.13
CA ASN A 250 2.44 4.34 -18.87
C ASN A 250 2.69 2.84 -19.08
N LYS A 251 3.90 2.47 -19.50
CA LYS A 251 4.29 1.06 -19.67
C LYS A 251 4.33 0.36 -18.30
N PHE A 252 3.62 -0.77 -18.17
CA PHE A 252 3.49 -1.53 -16.92
C PHE A 252 3.85 -3.02 -17.04
N PHE A 253 4.30 -3.45 -18.22
CA PHE A 253 4.76 -4.81 -18.50
C PHE A 253 6.23 -4.79 -18.94
N THR A 254 6.89 -5.94 -18.81
CA THR A 254 8.28 -6.16 -19.16
C THR A 254 8.43 -6.62 -20.61
N GLY A 255 9.59 -6.37 -21.21
CA GLY A 255 9.86 -6.72 -22.61
C GLY A 255 9.24 -5.78 -23.64
N GLU A 256 9.35 -6.13 -24.92
CA GLU A 256 8.73 -5.38 -26.02
C GLU A 256 7.25 -5.75 -26.17
N PRO A 257 6.38 -4.80 -26.57
CA PRO A 257 4.97 -5.08 -26.78
C PRO A 257 4.80 -6.11 -27.90
N THR A 258 3.88 -7.06 -27.69
CA THR A 258 3.57 -8.09 -28.68
C THR A 258 2.98 -7.48 -29.96
N LEU A 259 2.22 -6.40 -29.82
CA LEU A 259 1.57 -5.68 -30.93
C LEU A 259 1.86 -4.18 -30.86
N ARG A 260 2.02 -3.57 -32.03
CA ARG A 260 2.08 -2.11 -32.19
C ARG A 260 1.04 -1.68 -33.22
N LEU A 261 0.08 -0.86 -32.80
CA LEU A 261 -0.94 -0.26 -33.66
C LEU A 261 -0.48 1.14 -34.06
N GLN A 262 -0.39 1.40 -35.36
CA GLN A 262 -0.11 2.73 -35.94
C GLN A 262 -1.35 3.23 -36.71
N THR A 263 -1.60 4.54 -36.67
CA THR A 263 -2.42 5.24 -37.66
C THR A 263 -1.61 5.41 -38.96
N PRO A 264 -2.19 5.19 -40.16
CA PRO A 264 -1.47 5.38 -41.41
C PRO A 264 -1.20 6.86 -41.65
N LEU A 265 0.06 7.28 -41.50
CA LEU A 265 0.54 8.54 -42.08
C LEU A 265 0.77 8.33 -43.59
N ALA A 266 0.29 9.30 -44.38
CA ALA A 266 0.30 9.38 -45.84
C ALA A 266 1.64 8.96 -46.51
N PRO A 267 1.62 8.46 -47.76
CA PRO A 267 2.80 7.89 -48.41
C PRO A 267 3.90 8.93 -48.60
N ALA A 268 5.12 8.59 -48.17
CA ALA A 268 6.32 9.37 -48.43
C ALA A 268 6.60 9.46 -49.95
N PRO A 269 7.08 10.60 -50.49
CA PRO A 269 7.42 10.73 -51.90
C PRO A 269 8.59 9.81 -52.28
N ALA A 270 8.54 9.34 -53.53
CA ALA A 270 9.47 8.37 -54.13
C ALA A 270 10.96 8.78 -54.04
N PRO A 271 11.88 7.81 -53.92
CA PRO A 271 13.32 8.07 -53.99
C PRO A 271 13.75 8.35 -55.43
N ASN A 272 14.45 9.46 -55.64
CA ASN A 272 15.10 9.77 -56.91
C ASN A 272 16.23 8.78 -57.20
N VAL A 273 16.13 8.17 -58.37
CA VAL A 273 17.13 7.38 -59.11
C VAL A 273 18.31 8.31 -59.48
N MET A 274 19.60 7.94 -59.35
CA MET A 274 20.46 7.26 -60.35
C MET A 274 21.93 7.72 -60.10
N PRO A 275 23.00 7.17 -60.71
CA PRO A 275 23.23 5.86 -61.32
C PRO A 275 24.35 5.03 -60.65
N THR A 276 24.17 3.73 -60.87
CA THR A 276 25.10 2.61 -61.07
C THR A 276 26.52 2.95 -61.58
N VAL A 277 27.54 2.33 -60.95
CA VAL A 277 28.76 1.88 -61.64
C VAL A 277 29.00 0.41 -61.31
N THR A 278 29.03 -0.40 -62.36
CA THR A 278 29.33 -1.83 -62.42
C THR A 278 30.82 -2.12 -62.27
N THR A 279 31.13 -3.25 -61.64
CA THR A 279 32.14 -4.31 -61.97
C THR A 279 32.40 -5.06 -60.65
N GLY A 280 32.31 -6.39 -60.50
CA GLY A 280 32.65 -7.48 -61.40
C GLY A 280 33.94 -8.13 -60.86
N GLY A 281 33.88 -9.36 -60.33
CA GLY A 281 35.07 -10.21 -60.23
C GLY A 281 35.36 -10.89 -58.89
N ARG A 282 35.15 -12.21 -58.91
CA ARG A 282 35.54 -13.30 -57.99
C ARG A 282 36.98 -13.29 -57.39
N THR A 283 37.03 -13.97 -56.24
CA THR A 283 38.04 -14.96 -55.75
C THR A 283 39.33 -14.56 -55.00
N ARG A 284 39.30 -14.94 -53.72
CA ARG A 284 40.22 -15.81 -52.94
C ARG A 284 41.61 -15.31 -52.49
N ASN A 285 41.77 -15.48 -51.17
CA ASN A 285 42.98 -15.70 -50.36
C ASN A 285 43.87 -14.49 -50.06
N LYS A 286 43.93 -14.12 -48.77
CA LYS A 286 45.04 -14.52 -47.89
C LYS A 286 44.77 -14.11 -46.44
N MET A 287 44.68 -15.13 -45.58
CA MET A 287 44.96 -14.99 -44.16
C MET A 287 46.37 -14.38 -43.99
N LYS A 288 46.45 -13.24 -43.30
CA LYS A 288 47.56 -12.81 -42.40
C LYS A 288 47.46 -11.33 -41.98
N VAL A 289 46.26 -10.82 -41.64
CA VAL A 289 46.10 -9.47 -41.02
C VAL A 289 45.13 -9.47 -39.81
N ALA A 290 44.50 -10.60 -39.48
CA ALA A 290 43.45 -10.66 -38.45
C ALA A 290 43.93 -10.60 -36.98
N LEU A 291 45.24 -10.56 -36.70
CA LEU A 291 45.75 -10.56 -35.31
C LEU A 291 46.20 -9.18 -34.81
N ALA A 292 46.42 -8.20 -35.69
CA ALA A 292 46.89 -6.86 -35.30
C ALA A 292 45.75 -5.87 -35.01
N ILE A 293 44.53 -6.13 -35.49
CA ILE A 293 43.36 -5.23 -35.35
C ILE A 293 42.40 -5.74 -34.25
N THR A 294 42.41 -7.03 -33.94
CA THR A 294 41.51 -7.63 -32.95
C THR A 294 41.87 -7.26 -31.51
N LEU A 295 43.16 -7.19 -31.18
CA LEU A 295 43.62 -6.81 -29.83
C LEU A 295 43.27 -5.36 -29.43
N PRO A 296 43.51 -4.33 -30.28
CA PRO A 296 43.10 -2.96 -29.97
C PRO A 296 41.58 -2.79 -29.89
N VAL A 297 40.82 -3.46 -30.75
CA VAL A 297 39.35 -3.35 -30.78
C VAL A 297 38.74 -4.04 -29.56
N VAL A 298 39.24 -5.20 -29.15
CA VAL A 298 38.79 -5.87 -27.92
C VAL A 298 39.17 -5.05 -26.69
N ALA A 299 40.36 -4.46 -26.64
CA ALA A 299 40.76 -3.57 -25.55
C ALA A 299 39.89 -2.30 -25.48
N LEU A 300 39.52 -1.72 -26.63
CA LEU A 300 38.63 -0.57 -26.71
C LEU A 300 37.21 -0.92 -26.29
N LEU A 301 36.68 -2.08 -26.71
CA LEU A 301 35.37 -2.56 -26.30
C LEU A 301 35.32 -2.91 -24.80
N LEU A 302 36.40 -3.46 -24.24
CA LEU A 302 36.56 -3.67 -22.80
C LEU A 302 36.64 -2.35 -22.04
N ALA A 303 37.37 -1.36 -22.56
CA ALA A 303 37.44 -0.04 -21.96
C ALA A 303 36.08 0.68 -22.00
N ILE A 304 35.34 0.59 -23.11
CA ILE A 304 33.99 1.16 -23.25
C ILE A 304 33.01 0.44 -22.33
N THR A 305 33.06 -0.89 -22.21
CA THR A 305 32.20 -1.63 -21.28
C THR A 305 32.54 -1.32 -19.82
N ILE A 306 33.82 -1.17 -19.46
CA ILE A 306 34.21 -0.72 -18.12
C ILE A 306 33.74 0.72 -17.87
N LEU A 307 33.88 1.63 -18.85
CA LEU A 307 33.39 3.00 -18.73
C LEU A 307 31.88 3.04 -18.61
N CYS A 308 31.16 2.23 -19.39
CA CYS A 308 29.72 2.11 -19.35
C CYS A 308 29.26 1.49 -18.04
N LEU A 309 29.94 0.47 -17.51
CA LEU A 309 29.68 -0.11 -16.19
C LEU A 309 29.99 0.89 -15.07
N CYS A 310 31.03 1.70 -15.20
CA CYS A 310 31.32 2.80 -14.26
C CYS A 310 30.27 3.91 -14.35
N PHE A 311 29.77 4.23 -15.54
CA PHE A 311 28.71 5.21 -15.75
C PHE A 311 27.34 4.69 -15.28
N LEU A 312 27.06 3.40 -15.50
CA LEU A 312 25.88 2.69 -15.02
C LEU A 312 25.93 2.51 -13.50
N ARG A 313 27.09 2.21 -12.91
CA ARG A 313 27.26 2.23 -11.44
C ARG A 313 27.11 3.63 -10.87
N ARG A 314 27.61 4.67 -11.56
CA ARG A 314 27.38 6.07 -11.18
C ARG A 314 25.92 6.51 -11.38
N ARG A 315 25.19 5.91 -12.33
CA ARG A 315 23.75 6.14 -12.55
C ARG A 315 22.86 5.35 -11.58
N LEU A 316 23.21 4.12 -11.25
CA LEU A 316 22.55 3.30 -10.22
C LEU A 316 22.86 3.83 -8.81
N ALA A 317 24.00 4.49 -8.61
CA ALA A 317 24.26 5.31 -7.43
C ALA A 317 23.57 6.69 -7.49
N ARG A 318 22.87 7.01 -8.59
CA ARG A 318 22.10 8.24 -8.81
C ARG A 318 20.59 8.02 -8.96
N GLU A 319 20.10 6.78 -8.88
CA GLU A 319 18.69 6.53 -8.57
C GLU A 319 18.52 6.76 -7.07
N ASP A 320 17.53 7.57 -6.71
CA ASP A 320 17.35 8.23 -5.43
C ASP A 320 17.39 7.25 -4.23
N ALA A 321 18.58 7.02 -3.68
CA ALA A 321 18.71 6.81 -2.25
C ALA A 321 18.23 8.10 -1.59
N PRO A 322 17.31 8.06 -0.60
CA PRO A 322 16.95 9.25 0.13
C PRO A 322 18.25 9.90 0.61
N SER A 323 18.41 11.19 0.34
CA SER A 323 19.50 12.00 0.86
C SER A 323 19.34 12.10 2.39
N TYR A 324 19.66 11.02 3.10
CA TYR A 324 19.87 11.06 4.53
C TYR A 324 21.15 11.88 4.75
N PRO A 325 21.13 12.91 5.60
CA PRO A 325 22.35 13.55 6.04
C PRO A 325 23.10 12.53 6.91
N THR A 326 23.94 11.67 6.34
CA THR A 326 24.86 10.82 7.12
C THR A 326 26.03 11.67 7.57
N LYS A 327 25.78 12.58 8.51
CA LYS A 327 26.87 13.23 9.24
C LYS A 327 27.47 12.19 10.21
N PRO A 328 28.79 12.17 10.42
CA PRO A 328 29.46 11.29 11.39
C PRO A 328 28.86 11.36 12.81
N GLU A 329 28.29 12.53 13.15
CA GLU A 329 27.63 12.87 14.40
C GLU A 329 26.39 11.99 14.69
N ASP A 330 25.66 11.58 13.63
CA ASP A 330 24.46 10.74 13.75
C ASP A 330 24.77 9.28 14.13
N ILE A 331 25.98 8.82 13.84
CA ILE A 331 26.45 7.47 14.18
C ILE A 331 26.88 7.40 15.66
N GLU A 332 27.34 8.52 16.22
CA GLU A 332 27.79 8.63 17.61
C GLU A 332 26.60 8.59 18.59
N GLY A 333 25.47 9.23 18.24
CA GLY A 333 24.23 9.19 19.01
C GLY A 333 23.62 7.78 19.14
N ILE A 334 23.62 7.00 18.06
CA ILE A 334 23.12 5.61 18.07
C ILE A 334 23.99 4.71 18.95
N GLY A 335 25.31 4.96 19.01
CA GLY A 335 26.22 4.21 19.87
C GLY A 335 25.88 4.29 21.36
N SER A 336 25.35 5.42 21.82
CA SER A 336 24.93 5.63 23.21
C SER A 336 23.63 4.89 23.59
N LEU A 337 22.81 4.53 22.60
CA LEU A 337 21.52 3.86 22.78
C LEU A 337 21.64 2.33 22.77
N LEU A 338 22.83 1.77 22.51
CA LEU A 338 23.01 0.32 22.43
C LEU A 338 22.89 -0.35 23.80
N LEU A 339 21.90 -1.23 23.93
CA LEU A 339 21.69 -2.07 25.10
C LEU A 339 22.17 -3.51 24.83
N ASN A 340 22.77 -4.12 25.85
CA ASN A 340 23.20 -5.51 25.77
C ASN A 340 22.00 -6.45 25.82
N LEU A 341 22.02 -7.49 24.98
CA LEU A 341 20.95 -8.48 24.90
C LEU A 341 20.78 -9.23 26.22
N SER A 342 21.86 -9.48 26.96
CA SER A 342 21.81 -10.09 28.30
C SER A 342 21.00 -9.24 29.29
N THR A 343 21.17 -7.91 29.26
CA THR A 343 20.40 -6.99 30.09
C THR A 343 18.92 -7.03 29.74
N ILE A 344 18.59 -7.06 28.44
CA ILE A 344 17.20 -7.11 27.99
C ILE A 344 16.56 -8.45 28.35
N ARG A 345 17.24 -9.58 28.10
CA ARG A 345 16.78 -10.92 28.50
C ARG A 345 16.54 -10.99 30.01
N ALA A 346 17.43 -10.43 30.83
CA ALA A 346 17.20 -10.38 32.27
C ALA A 346 15.99 -9.49 32.64
N ALA A 347 15.83 -8.36 31.97
CA ALA A 347 14.73 -7.42 32.23
C ALA A 347 13.35 -7.98 31.83
N THR A 348 13.28 -8.82 30.80
CA THR A 348 12.03 -9.39 30.25
C THR A 348 11.77 -10.84 30.67
N ASP A 349 12.57 -11.38 31.60
CA ASP A 349 12.58 -12.81 31.95
C ASP A 349 12.65 -13.72 30.72
N ASN A 350 13.65 -13.46 29.89
CA ASN A 350 13.89 -14.11 28.60
C ASN A 350 12.69 -14.06 27.65
N PHE A 351 12.00 -12.92 27.60
CA PHE A 351 10.79 -12.72 26.79
C PHE A 351 9.66 -13.69 27.16
N ALA A 352 9.49 -13.96 28.46
CA ALA A 352 8.41 -14.81 28.95
C ALA A 352 7.02 -14.30 28.53
N ASP A 353 6.10 -15.22 28.27
CA ASP A 353 4.71 -14.90 27.91
C ASP A 353 3.99 -14.08 28.99
N SER A 354 4.38 -14.23 30.26
CA SER A 354 3.86 -13.41 31.38
C SER A 354 4.18 -11.92 31.24
N ASN A 355 5.24 -11.58 30.49
CA ASN A 355 5.66 -10.22 30.20
C ASN A 355 5.14 -9.72 28.84
N TRP A 356 4.38 -10.53 28.10
CA TRP A 356 3.80 -10.13 26.83
C TRP A 356 2.77 -9.01 27.01
N VAL A 357 2.93 -7.92 26.25
CA VAL A 357 2.04 -6.75 26.31
C VAL A 357 1.06 -6.76 25.14
N GLY A 358 1.51 -7.18 23.96
CA GLY A 358 0.73 -7.17 22.74
C GLY A 358 1.59 -7.54 21.53
N GLU A 359 0.96 -7.81 20.41
CA GLU A 359 1.62 -8.07 19.13
C GLU A 359 0.95 -7.21 18.05
N GLY A 360 1.75 -6.38 17.38
CA GLY A 360 1.32 -5.60 16.22
C GLY A 360 1.81 -6.24 14.92
N GLY A 361 1.55 -5.59 13.78
CA GLY A 361 1.98 -6.09 12.46
C GLY A 361 3.50 -6.27 12.29
N PHE A 362 4.30 -5.78 13.24
CA PHE A 362 5.76 -5.65 13.13
C PHE A 362 6.53 -6.39 14.22
N GLY A 363 5.82 -7.08 15.13
CA GLY A 363 6.42 -7.92 16.16
C GLY A 363 5.76 -7.82 17.53
N ALA A 364 6.18 -8.72 18.43
CA ALA A 364 5.70 -8.80 19.79
C ALA A 364 6.36 -7.75 20.69
N VAL A 365 5.60 -7.20 21.63
CA VAL A 365 6.04 -6.22 22.61
C VAL A 365 6.00 -6.86 24.00
N TYR A 366 7.11 -6.77 24.73
CA TYR A 366 7.26 -7.31 26.07
C TYR A 366 7.51 -6.19 27.08
N LYS A 367 6.90 -6.29 28.26
CA LYS A 367 7.25 -5.47 29.42
C LYS A 367 8.56 -5.98 30.02
N GLY A 368 9.39 -5.07 30.48
CA GLY A 368 10.57 -5.44 31.26
C GLY A 368 10.92 -4.37 32.29
N VAL A 369 11.84 -4.73 33.18
CA VAL A 369 12.37 -3.80 34.20
C VAL A 369 13.89 -3.81 34.13
N LEU A 370 14.48 -2.69 33.75
CA LEU A 370 15.94 -2.55 33.69
C LEU A 370 16.56 -2.51 35.10
N PRO A 371 17.86 -2.84 35.24
CA PRO A 371 18.60 -2.59 36.46
C PRO A 371 18.48 -1.12 36.87
N GLY A 372 17.93 -0.86 38.06
CA GLY A 372 17.58 0.49 38.52
C GLY A 372 16.07 0.77 38.59
N GLY A 373 15.23 -0.19 38.20
CA GLY A 373 13.78 -0.12 38.39
C GLY A 373 13.01 0.60 37.28
N GLN A 374 13.69 1.01 36.20
CA GLN A 374 13.01 1.64 35.06
C GLN A 374 12.21 0.60 34.29
N GLU A 375 10.89 0.79 34.22
CA GLU A 375 10.00 -0.01 33.39
C GLU A 375 10.18 0.34 31.89
N ILE A 376 10.24 -0.69 31.06
CA ILE A 376 10.46 -0.58 29.62
C ILE A 376 9.47 -1.44 28.82
N ALA A 377 9.24 -1.04 27.57
CA ALA A 377 8.57 -1.84 26.56
C ALA A 377 9.56 -2.25 25.47
N VAL A 378 9.70 -3.55 25.21
CA VAL A 378 10.66 -4.12 24.26
C VAL A 378 9.90 -4.64 23.05
N LYS A 379 9.97 -3.92 21.93
CA LYS A 379 9.44 -4.33 20.63
C LYS A 379 10.46 -5.25 19.95
N ARG A 380 10.12 -6.54 19.82
CA ARG A 380 10.94 -7.57 19.21
C ARG A 380 10.46 -7.84 17.79
N PHE A 381 11.26 -7.46 16.80
CA PHE A 381 10.89 -7.59 15.40
C PHE A 381 11.02 -9.03 14.91
N SER A 382 10.03 -9.50 14.15
CA SER A 382 10.08 -10.82 13.51
C SER A 382 11.22 -10.91 12.49
N GLN A 383 11.91 -12.06 12.46
CA GLN A 383 13.00 -12.30 11.49
C GLN A 383 12.48 -12.62 10.07
N SER A 384 11.20 -12.93 9.89
CA SER A 384 10.64 -13.44 8.64
C SER A 384 10.14 -12.38 7.66
N SER A 385 10.07 -11.10 8.05
CA SER A 385 9.54 -10.03 7.18
C SER A 385 10.62 -9.02 6.76
N GLY A 386 10.76 -8.80 5.44
CA GLY A 386 11.61 -7.74 4.89
C GLY A 386 11.14 -6.33 5.32
N GLN A 387 9.83 -6.18 5.52
CA GLN A 387 9.19 -4.96 6.01
C GLN A 387 9.64 -4.59 7.43
N GLY A 388 9.69 -5.54 8.37
CA GLY A 388 10.09 -5.27 9.76
C GLY A 388 11.52 -4.71 9.89
N ILE A 389 12.43 -5.06 8.98
CA ILE A 389 13.79 -4.52 8.94
C ILE A 389 13.80 -3.06 8.43
N GLN A 390 13.00 -2.74 7.41
CA GLN A 390 12.93 -1.38 6.89
C GLN A 390 12.27 -0.43 7.89
N GLU A 391 11.24 -0.89 8.59
CA GLU A 391 10.59 -0.12 9.63
C GLU A 391 11.49 0.08 10.84
N LEU A 392 12.23 -0.96 11.28
CA LEU A 392 13.29 -0.82 12.28
C LEU A 392 14.30 0.27 11.89
N LYS A 393 14.74 0.30 10.63
CA LYS A 393 15.67 1.32 10.12
C LYS A 393 15.06 2.72 10.16
N ASN A 394 13.81 2.87 9.68
CA ASN A 394 13.10 4.14 9.71
C ASN A 394 12.95 4.64 11.16
N GLU A 395 12.50 3.75 12.04
CA GLU A 395 12.22 4.04 13.44
C GLU A 395 13.51 4.38 14.21
N LEU A 396 14.62 3.69 13.94
CA LEU A 396 15.93 3.99 14.51
C LEU A 396 16.47 5.37 14.09
N VAL A 397 16.39 5.70 12.80
CA VAL A 397 16.89 6.97 12.26
C VAL A 397 16.05 8.16 12.74
N LEU A 398 14.74 7.96 12.89
CA LEU A 398 13.80 8.99 13.30
C LEU A 398 13.81 9.21 14.81
N ILE A 399 13.58 8.17 15.61
CA ILE A 399 13.32 8.36 17.05
C ILE A 399 14.57 8.73 17.84
N ALA A 400 15.77 8.36 17.38
CA ALA A 400 17.01 8.82 18.00
C ALA A 400 17.14 10.37 18.03
N LYS A 401 16.40 11.07 17.17
CA LYS A 401 16.40 12.55 17.05
C LYS A 401 15.15 13.21 17.62
N LEU A 402 14.17 12.44 18.08
CA LEU A 402 12.88 12.96 18.54
C LEU A 402 12.80 12.97 20.06
N GLN A 403 12.67 14.17 20.63
CA GLN A 403 12.47 14.33 22.05
C GLN A 403 11.38 15.36 22.30
N HIS A 404 10.19 14.87 22.64
CA HIS A 404 9.04 15.71 22.92
C HIS A 404 8.10 15.01 23.90
N LYS A 405 7.44 15.77 24.78
CA LYS A 405 6.58 15.22 25.84
C LYS A 405 5.38 14.41 25.33
N ASN A 406 4.97 14.63 24.08
CA ASN A 406 3.85 13.96 23.42
C ASN A 406 4.28 12.95 22.34
N LEU A 407 5.55 12.51 22.34
CA LEU A 407 6.03 11.40 21.52
C LEU A 407 6.65 10.34 22.43
N VAL A 408 6.50 9.06 22.08
CA VAL A 408 7.10 7.97 22.87
C VAL A 408 8.60 7.98 22.74
N ARG A 409 9.31 7.98 23.87
CA ARG A 409 10.76 8.06 23.93
C ARG A 409 11.40 6.67 23.76
N LEU A 410 12.34 6.58 22.82
CA LEU A 410 13.26 5.45 22.72
C LEU A 410 14.27 5.50 23.88
N VAL A 411 14.38 4.39 24.59
CA VAL A 411 15.35 4.18 25.68
C VAL A 411 16.61 3.54 25.14
N GLY A 412 16.49 2.61 24.19
CA GLY A 412 17.65 1.94 23.61
C GLY A 412 17.32 0.96 22.50
N VAL A 413 18.37 0.36 21.96
CA VAL A 413 18.34 -0.49 20.77
C VAL A 413 19.24 -1.69 21.00
N CYS A 414 18.82 -2.88 20.57
CA CYS A 414 19.67 -4.06 20.57
C CYS A 414 19.66 -4.74 19.21
N LEU A 415 20.86 -4.90 18.63
CA LEU A 415 21.10 -5.54 17.34
C LEU A 415 22.11 -6.70 17.47
N GLN A 416 22.18 -7.32 18.64
CA GLN A 416 23.13 -8.40 18.94
C GLN A 416 22.56 -9.76 18.48
N GLU A 417 23.46 -10.65 18.05
CA GLU A 417 23.10 -11.98 17.53
C GLU A 417 22.11 -11.86 16.35
N HIS A 418 20.95 -12.50 16.43
CA HIS A 418 19.87 -12.44 15.45
C HIS A 418 18.68 -11.60 15.94
N GLU A 419 18.83 -10.92 17.08
CA GLU A 419 17.78 -10.11 17.69
C GLU A 419 17.80 -8.68 17.17
N LYS A 420 16.61 -8.16 16.89
CA LYS A 420 16.37 -6.77 16.46
C LYS A 420 15.32 -6.20 17.40
N LEU A 421 15.77 -5.43 18.39
CA LEU A 421 14.93 -4.95 19.49
C LEU A 421 14.98 -3.43 19.55
N LEU A 422 13.80 -2.81 19.69
CA LEU A 422 13.67 -1.41 20.11
C LEU A 422 13.08 -1.38 21.53
N VAL A 423 13.70 -0.59 22.40
CA VAL A 423 13.33 -0.48 23.81
C VAL A 423 12.81 0.93 24.06
N TYR A 424 11.57 1.05 24.51
CA TYR A 424 10.88 2.30 24.80
C TYR A 424 10.59 2.44 26.28
N GLU A 425 10.21 3.66 26.69
CA GLU A 425 9.53 3.85 27.96
C GLU A 425 8.22 3.03 28.01
N TYR A 426 7.93 2.42 29.16
CA TYR A 426 6.69 1.68 29.33
C TYR A 426 5.50 2.64 29.51
N MET A 427 4.39 2.33 28.83
CA MET A 427 3.16 3.13 28.83
C MET A 427 2.05 2.34 29.54
N PRO A 428 1.79 2.61 30.84
CA PRO A 428 0.96 1.73 31.66
C PRO A 428 -0.53 1.74 31.27
N ASN A 429 -1.03 2.85 30.73
CA ASN A 429 -2.42 2.99 30.30
C ASN A 429 -2.63 2.57 28.83
N ARG A 430 -1.64 1.94 28.20
CA ARG A 430 -1.72 1.38 26.83
C ARG A 430 -2.20 2.43 25.81
N SER A 431 -2.84 2.01 24.73
CA SER A 431 -3.32 2.89 23.65
C SER A 431 -4.73 3.42 23.89
N ILE A 432 -5.06 4.57 23.30
CA ILE A 432 -6.38 5.20 23.44
C ILE A 432 -7.51 4.25 23.05
N ASP A 433 -7.35 3.46 21.99
CA ASP A 433 -8.39 2.55 21.50
C ASP A 433 -8.77 1.45 22.51
N THR A 434 -7.86 1.07 23.41
CA THR A 434 -8.11 0.07 24.47
C THR A 434 -8.97 0.60 25.61
N ILE A 435 -9.15 1.93 25.70
CA ILE A 435 -9.94 2.61 26.73
C ILE A 435 -11.20 3.22 26.10
N LEU A 436 -11.04 3.96 24.99
CA LEU A 436 -12.10 4.75 24.36
C LEU A 436 -13.27 3.91 23.86
N PHE A 437 -12.98 2.72 23.32
CA PHE A 437 -14.00 1.84 22.72
C PHE A 437 -14.45 0.72 23.65
N ASP A 438 -13.97 0.69 24.88
CA ASP A 438 -14.41 -0.21 25.93
C ASP A 438 -15.54 0.48 26.72
N PRO A 439 -16.77 -0.07 26.74
CA PRO A 439 -17.92 0.59 27.39
C PRO A 439 -17.71 0.90 28.87
N GLU A 440 -16.89 0.12 29.58
CA GLU A 440 -16.61 0.35 31.00
C GLU A 440 -15.43 1.29 31.20
N LYS A 441 -14.33 1.11 30.45
CA LYS A 441 -13.14 1.95 30.61
C LYS A 441 -13.29 3.33 29.97
N SER A 442 -14.17 3.52 28.98
CA SER A 442 -14.41 4.81 28.34
C SER A 442 -14.84 5.90 29.34
N LYS A 443 -15.47 5.49 30.46
CA LYS A 443 -15.85 6.33 31.60
C LYS A 443 -14.65 6.93 32.33
N GLU A 444 -13.46 6.33 32.20
CA GLU A 444 -12.21 6.89 32.73
C GLU A 444 -11.74 8.10 31.92
N LEU A 445 -12.17 8.25 30.67
CA LEU A 445 -11.84 9.39 29.81
C LEU A 445 -12.96 10.42 29.88
N ASP A 446 -13.01 11.17 30.98
CA ASP A 446 -13.86 12.35 31.07
C ASP A 446 -13.51 13.40 30.01
N TRP A 447 -14.36 14.42 29.89
CA TRP A 447 -14.15 15.50 28.93
C TRP A 447 -12.76 16.17 29.07
N GLY A 448 -12.33 16.46 30.29
CA GLY A 448 -11.05 17.12 30.55
C GLY A 448 -9.87 16.29 30.05
N ARG A 449 -9.89 14.98 30.30
CA ARG A 449 -8.90 14.02 29.81
C ARG A 449 -8.94 13.91 28.29
N ARG A 450 -10.11 13.77 27.67
CA ARG A 450 -10.24 13.72 26.19
C ARG A 450 -9.71 14.99 25.53
N PHE A 451 -10.04 16.16 26.09
CA PHE A 451 -9.54 17.44 25.58
C PHE A 451 -8.02 17.58 25.77
N SER A 452 -7.48 17.15 26.91
CA SER A 452 -6.03 17.11 27.14
C SER A 452 -5.32 16.19 26.15
N ILE A 453 -5.94 15.04 25.84
CA ILE A 453 -5.47 14.07 24.86
C ILE A 453 -5.42 14.71 23.46
N ILE A 454 -6.52 15.33 23.00
CA ILE A 454 -6.58 16.03 21.71
C ILE A 454 -5.47 17.09 21.61
N ASN A 455 -5.30 17.92 22.65
CA ASN A 455 -4.25 18.94 22.69
C ASN A 455 -2.83 18.35 22.71
N GLY A 456 -2.63 17.22 23.40
CA GLY A 456 -1.34 16.55 23.44
C GLY A 456 -0.96 15.96 22.08
N ILE A 457 -1.90 15.31 21.40
CA ILE A 457 -1.68 14.80 20.03
C ILE A 457 -1.40 15.96 19.07
N ALA A 458 -2.17 17.05 19.13
CA ALA A 458 -1.95 18.22 18.27
C ALA A 458 -0.57 18.86 18.46
N ARG A 459 -0.08 18.95 19.70
CA ARG A 459 1.28 19.42 20.01
C ARG A 459 2.35 18.46 19.51
N GLY A 460 2.16 17.14 19.71
CA GLY A 460 3.08 16.13 19.21
C GLY A 460 3.20 16.16 17.68
N LEU A 461 2.09 16.31 16.98
CA LEU A 461 2.06 16.35 15.53
C LEU A 461 2.62 17.66 14.97
N ASN A 462 2.34 18.81 15.60
CA ASN A 462 2.98 20.08 15.26
C ASN A 462 4.50 20.01 15.40
N TYR A 463 4.98 19.37 16.46
CA TYR A 463 6.41 19.18 16.64
C TYR A 463 7.02 18.41 15.47
N LEU A 464 6.39 17.32 15.01
CA LEU A 464 6.88 16.54 13.86
C LEU A 464 6.85 17.32 12.54
N HIS A 465 5.85 18.19 12.36
CA HIS A 465 5.63 18.88 11.08
C HIS A 465 6.39 20.20 10.95
N GLU A 466 6.53 20.95 12.05
CA GLU A 466 6.92 22.36 12.04
C GLU A 466 8.07 22.69 13.01
N ASP A 467 8.12 22.09 14.22
CA ASP A 467 9.10 22.49 15.24
C ASP A 467 10.38 21.62 15.28
N SER A 468 10.36 20.42 14.73
CA SER A 468 11.53 19.54 14.69
C SER A 468 12.54 19.98 13.63
N GLN A 469 13.82 19.64 13.84
CA GLN A 469 14.89 19.98 12.87
C GLN A 469 14.65 19.41 11.47
N LEU A 470 13.96 18.27 11.40
CA LEU A 470 13.55 17.62 10.17
C LEU A 470 12.04 17.54 10.15
N LYS A 471 11.43 17.82 9.00
CA LYS A 471 9.99 17.66 8.80
C LYS A 471 9.67 16.17 8.64
N ILE A 472 8.80 15.65 9.51
CA ILE A 472 8.47 14.23 9.60
C ILE A 472 6.98 14.03 9.39
N ILE A 473 6.61 13.11 8.51
CA ILE A 473 5.21 12.71 8.28
C ILE A 473 5.04 11.30 8.83
N HIS A 474 4.06 11.11 9.71
CA HIS A 474 3.83 9.86 10.43
C HIS A 474 3.20 8.77 9.55
N ARG A 475 2.19 9.12 8.73
CA ARG A 475 1.46 8.25 7.78
C ARG A 475 0.60 7.11 8.37
N ASP A 476 0.66 6.87 9.68
CA ASP A 476 -0.17 5.86 10.36
C ASP A 476 -0.65 6.36 11.74
N LEU A 477 -1.09 7.62 11.79
CA LEU A 477 -1.65 8.19 13.00
C LEU A 477 -3.07 7.64 13.21
N LYS A 478 -3.31 6.95 14.33
CA LYS A 478 -4.59 6.30 14.69
C LYS A 478 -4.70 6.08 16.20
N ALA A 479 -5.87 5.69 16.68
CA ALA A 479 -6.13 5.52 18.12
C ALA A 479 -5.23 4.48 18.79
N SER A 480 -4.87 3.40 18.08
CA SER A 480 -3.97 2.35 18.58
C SER A 480 -2.50 2.80 18.65
N ASN A 481 -2.12 3.86 17.93
CA ASN A 481 -0.75 4.37 17.86
C ASN A 481 -0.52 5.59 18.77
N VAL A 482 -1.52 5.97 19.57
CA VAL A 482 -1.37 6.97 20.64
C VAL A 482 -1.46 6.28 21.99
N LEU A 483 -0.34 6.24 22.69
CA LEU A 483 -0.20 5.62 24.00
C LEU A 483 -0.42 6.62 25.13
N LEU A 484 -0.85 6.14 26.28
CA LEU A 484 -1.16 6.94 27.46
C LEU A 484 -0.21 6.60 28.60
N HIS A 485 0.43 7.65 29.11
CA HIS A 485 1.26 7.54 30.31
C HIS A 485 0.37 7.45 31.57
N SER A 486 0.95 7.25 32.76
CA SER A 486 0.20 7.06 34.02
C SER A 486 -0.74 8.22 34.37
N ASP A 487 -0.38 9.44 33.96
CA ASP A 487 -1.14 10.68 34.11
C ASP A 487 -2.08 10.96 32.93
N TYR A 488 -2.31 9.97 32.04
CA TYR A 488 -3.07 10.09 30.79
C TYR A 488 -2.49 11.11 29.80
N THR A 489 -1.22 11.52 29.96
CA THR A 489 -0.52 12.30 28.92
C THR A 489 -0.39 11.45 27.65
N PRO A 490 -0.88 11.92 26.48
CA PRO A 490 -0.80 11.17 25.24
C PRO A 490 0.60 11.25 24.63
N LYS A 491 1.07 10.14 24.08
CA LYS A 491 2.32 10.04 23.33
C LYS A 491 2.11 9.28 22.02
N ILE A 492 2.44 9.94 20.91
CA ILE A 492 2.41 9.34 19.58
C ILE A 492 3.54 8.32 19.47
N SER A 493 3.24 7.16 18.89
CA SER A 493 4.12 6.00 18.78
C SER A 493 4.05 5.36 17.39
N ASP A 494 4.93 4.39 17.13
CA ASP A 494 4.99 3.59 15.90
C ASP A 494 5.36 4.37 14.64
N PHE A 495 6.63 4.77 14.57
CA PHE A 495 7.18 5.55 13.46
C PHE A 495 7.69 4.66 12.31
N GLY A 496 7.33 3.39 12.26
CA GLY A 496 7.81 2.44 11.24
C GLY A 496 7.54 2.91 9.81
N LEU A 497 6.39 3.55 9.58
CA LEU A 497 5.97 4.08 8.27
C LEU A 497 6.37 5.54 8.03
N ALA A 498 6.96 6.21 9.02
CA ALA A 498 7.23 7.64 8.95
C ALA A 498 8.31 7.98 7.92
N ARG A 499 8.20 9.17 7.32
CA ARG A 499 9.08 9.66 6.26
C ARG A 499 9.65 11.04 6.57
N LEU A 500 10.90 11.26 6.19
CA LEU A 500 11.61 12.53 6.29
C LEU A 500 11.41 13.35 5.01
N PHE A 501 11.14 14.64 5.17
CA PHE A 501 11.18 15.62 4.10
C PHE A 501 12.46 16.45 4.21
N GLY A 502 13.17 16.63 3.09
CA GLY A 502 14.30 17.55 2.99
C GLY A 502 13.88 18.92 2.48
N GLY A 503 14.34 20.00 3.14
CA GLY A 503 14.18 21.38 2.65
C GLY A 503 12.72 21.86 2.49
N ASP A 504 12.44 22.63 1.43
CA ASP A 504 11.15 23.26 1.14
C ASP A 504 10.09 22.33 0.53
N GLN A 505 10.36 21.02 0.46
CA GLN A 505 9.40 20.06 -0.08
C GLN A 505 8.14 20.02 0.80
N SER A 506 6.96 20.00 0.15
CA SER A 506 5.65 20.05 0.81
C SER A 506 4.75 18.85 0.49
N ARG A 507 5.08 18.08 -0.56
CA ARG A 507 4.39 16.86 -0.99
C ARG A 507 5.35 15.88 -1.68
N GLU A 508 5.11 14.59 -1.48
CA GLU A 508 5.77 13.49 -2.20
C GLU A 508 4.73 12.45 -2.64
N ALA A 509 5.09 11.63 -3.62
CA ALA A 509 4.29 10.53 -4.12
C ALA A 509 4.98 9.20 -3.80
N THR A 510 4.23 8.19 -3.41
CA THR A 510 4.75 6.82 -3.25
C THR A 510 3.89 5.82 -4.01
N ASN A 511 4.55 4.83 -4.59
CA ASN A 511 3.88 3.69 -5.23
C ASN A 511 3.39 2.65 -4.20
N SER A 512 3.71 2.83 -2.92
CA SER A 512 3.35 1.93 -1.81
C SER A 512 2.52 2.71 -0.78
N VAL A 513 1.19 2.62 -0.93
CA VAL A 513 0.21 3.13 0.04
C VAL A 513 0.16 2.16 1.20
N VAL A 514 0.51 2.63 2.40
CA VAL A 514 0.57 1.84 3.64
C VAL A 514 0.08 2.70 4.81
N GLY A 515 -0.56 2.08 5.79
CA GLY A 515 -1.22 2.75 6.92
C GLY A 515 -2.58 2.10 7.17
N THR A 516 -3.45 2.77 7.93
CA THR A 516 -4.71 2.17 8.38
C THR A 516 -5.93 2.78 7.70
N TYR A 517 -6.74 1.92 7.05
CA TYR A 517 -8.01 2.32 6.44
C TYR A 517 -8.94 2.98 7.47
N GLY A 518 -9.68 4.01 7.05
CA GLY A 518 -10.46 4.89 7.92
C GLY A 518 -9.70 6.13 8.41
N TYR A 519 -8.38 6.05 8.55
CA TYR A 519 -7.54 7.20 8.93
C TYR A 519 -6.77 7.81 7.76
N MET A 520 -6.64 7.10 6.63
CA MET A 520 -5.92 7.59 5.47
C MET A 520 -6.67 8.73 4.78
N ALA A 521 -5.94 9.80 4.49
CA ALA A 521 -6.45 10.87 3.65
C ALA A 521 -6.76 10.37 2.21
N PRO A 522 -7.82 10.87 1.54
CA PRO A 522 -8.21 10.41 0.21
C PRO A 522 -7.10 10.52 -0.83
N GLU A 523 -6.36 11.63 -0.85
CA GLU A 523 -5.25 11.83 -1.79
C GLU A 523 -4.09 10.85 -1.57
N TYR A 524 -3.92 10.39 -0.32
CA TYR A 524 -2.91 9.41 0.03
C TYR A 524 -3.37 8.00 -0.32
N ALA A 525 -4.58 7.62 0.09
CA ALA A 525 -5.17 6.33 -0.20
C ALA A 525 -5.31 6.07 -1.72
N MET A 526 -5.70 7.10 -2.48
CA MET A 526 -6.05 6.94 -3.90
C MET A 526 -4.88 7.20 -4.86
N ARG A 527 -3.92 8.06 -4.50
CA ARG A 527 -2.85 8.51 -5.41
C ARG A 527 -1.45 8.30 -4.84
N GLY A 528 -1.34 7.79 -3.61
CA GLY A 528 -0.07 7.69 -2.89
C GLY A 528 0.58 9.03 -2.57
N HIS A 529 -0.16 10.13 -2.66
CA HIS A 529 0.35 11.45 -2.31
C HIS A 529 0.27 11.65 -0.81
N TYR A 530 1.43 11.75 -0.14
CA TYR A 530 1.47 12.04 1.28
C TYR A 530 2.11 13.40 1.53
N SER A 531 1.63 14.05 2.59
CA SER A 531 2.12 15.33 3.08
C SER A 531 1.80 15.46 4.56
N ILE A 532 2.26 16.53 5.19
CA ILE A 532 1.80 16.91 6.54
C ILE A 532 0.27 17.01 6.62
N LYS A 533 -0.41 17.36 5.51
CA LYS A 533 -1.88 17.44 5.46
C LYS A 533 -2.57 16.09 5.49
N SER A 534 -1.86 15.02 5.14
CA SER A 534 -2.38 13.66 5.22
C SER A 534 -2.45 13.20 6.68
N ASP A 535 -1.45 13.54 7.49
CA ASP A 535 -1.51 13.33 8.95
C ASP A 535 -2.57 14.23 9.63
N VAL A 536 -2.78 15.46 9.13
CA VAL A 536 -3.85 16.34 9.62
C VAL A 536 -5.22 15.68 9.43
N PHE A 537 -5.45 15.01 8.29
CA PHE A 537 -6.68 14.27 8.06
C PHE A 537 -6.85 13.15 9.10
N SER A 538 -5.83 12.34 9.32
CA SER A 538 -5.84 11.26 10.32
C SER A 538 -6.09 11.80 11.74
N PHE A 539 -5.53 12.97 12.07
CA PHE A 539 -5.81 13.67 13.31
C PHE A 539 -7.26 14.13 13.42
N GLY A 540 -7.85 14.61 12.33
CA GLY A 540 -9.27 14.95 12.27
C GLY A 540 -10.16 13.75 12.58
N VAL A 541 -9.90 12.60 11.97
CA VAL A 541 -10.60 11.34 12.28
C VAL A 541 -10.46 10.97 13.76
N LEU A 542 -9.25 11.06 14.31
CA LEU A 542 -9.00 10.82 15.74
C LEU A 542 -9.82 11.73 16.65
N ILE A 543 -9.96 13.02 16.33
CA ILE A 543 -10.83 13.92 17.09
C ILE A 543 -12.26 13.37 17.08
N LEU A 544 -12.79 13.01 15.90
CA LEU A 544 -14.17 12.53 15.78
C LEU A 544 -14.39 11.24 16.58
N GLU A 545 -13.43 10.31 16.55
CA GLU A 545 -13.49 9.10 17.37
C GLU A 545 -13.46 9.42 18.87
N ILE A 546 -12.55 10.28 19.31
CA ILE A 546 -12.42 10.68 20.72
C ILE A 546 -13.72 11.33 21.22
N LEU A 547 -14.41 12.12 20.41
CA LEU A 547 -15.63 12.81 20.83
C LEU A 547 -16.88 11.92 20.80
N THR A 548 -16.98 11.05 19.80
CA THR A 548 -18.16 10.19 19.60
C THR A 548 -18.06 8.86 20.36
N GLY A 549 -16.85 8.42 20.73
CA GLY A 549 -16.60 7.08 21.27
C GLY A 549 -16.85 5.96 20.23
N ARG A 550 -16.93 6.30 18.94
CA ARG A 550 -17.22 5.37 17.85
C ARG A 550 -15.97 5.15 16.99
N ARG A 551 -15.74 3.91 16.55
CA ARG A 551 -14.63 3.57 15.66
C ARG A 551 -14.92 4.06 14.24
N SER A 552 -13.91 4.63 13.58
CA SER A 552 -13.98 5.04 12.17
C SER A 552 -13.90 3.85 11.21
N SER A 553 -13.33 2.73 11.64
CA SER A 553 -13.36 1.45 10.93
C SER A 553 -14.49 0.59 11.54
N GLY A 554 -15.59 0.45 10.80
CA GLY A 554 -16.76 -0.28 11.26
C GLY A 554 -16.44 -1.73 11.64
N SER A 555 -16.99 -2.21 12.76
CA SER A 555 -17.32 -3.62 12.89
C SER A 555 -18.28 -3.95 11.74
N TYR A 556 -17.91 -4.89 10.88
CA TYR A 556 -18.78 -5.37 9.79
C TYR A 556 -20.00 -6.12 10.37
N SER A 557 -20.98 -5.37 10.87
CA SER A 557 -22.36 -5.81 11.02
C SER A 557 -23.11 -5.30 9.80
N PHE A 558 -23.57 -6.23 8.98
CA PHE A 558 -24.03 -6.05 7.59
C PHE A 558 -25.31 -5.20 7.43
N ASP A 559 -25.80 -4.53 8.47
CA ASP A 559 -27.14 -3.93 8.46
C ASP A 559 -27.21 -2.40 8.64
N GLU A 560 -26.15 -1.70 9.08
CA GLU A 560 -26.34 -0.27 9.44
C GLU A 560 -25.08 0.63 9.54
N SER A 561 -23.92 0.26 8.99
CA SER A 561 -22.71 1.06 9.21
C SER A 561 -22.59 2.26 8.25
N VAL A 562 -23.12 3.41 8.66
CA VAL A 562 -22.74 4.73 8.11
C VAL A 562 -21.29 5.02 8.51
N ASP A 563 -20.47 5.50 7.59
CA ASP A 563 -19.10 5.95 7.86
C ASP A 563 -19.08 7.08 8.91
N LEU A 564 -18.10 7.08 9.82
CA LEU A 564 -18.09 7.98 10.98
C LEU A 564 -18.07 9.46 10.55
N ILE A 565 -17.27 9.80 9.56
CA ILE A 565 -17.12 11.19 9.08
C ILE A 565 -18.46 11.70 8.56
N SER A 566 -19.19 10.86 7.84
CA SER A 566 -20.46 11.22 7.24
C SER A 566 -21.63 11.22 8.21
N LEU A 567 -21.65 10.31 9.20
CA LEU A 567 -22.56 10.41 10.33
C LEU A 567 -22.36 11.74 11.06
N VAL A 568 -21.11 12.10 11.38
CA VAL A 568 -20.78 13.38 12.01
C VAL A 568 -21.21 14.56 11.14
N TRP A 569 -20.95 14.50 9.83
CA TRP A 569 -21.33 15.56 8.90
C TRP A 569 -22.86 15.77 8.83
N GLU A 570 -23.64 14.69 8.79
CA GLU A 570 -25.10 14.74 8.76
C GLU A 570 -25.65 15.40 10.02
N HIS A 571 -25.18 14.98 11.19
CA HIS A 571 -25.57 15.57 12.46
C HIS A 571 -25.07 17.01 12.64
N TRP A 572 -23.90 17.35 12.07
CA TRP A 572 -23.40 18.73 12.04
C TRP A 572 -24.32 19.62 11.21
N ASN A 573 -24.68 19.19 10.00
CA ASN A 573 -25.51 19.97 9.08
C ASN A 573 -26.97 20.11 9.54
N THR A 574 -27.48 19.13 10.30
CA THR A 574 -28.83 19.16 10.88
C THR A 574 -28.89 19.84 12.27
N GLY A 575 -27.74 20.23 12.84
CA GLY A 575 -27.68 20.87 14.16
C GLY A 575 -27.89 19.91 15.34
N THR A 576 -27.82 18.60 15.10
CA THR A 576 -28.07 17.53 16.09
C THR A 576 -26.78 16.87 16.60
N ILE A 577 -25.62 17.48 16.35
CA ILE A 577 -24.30 16.91 16.64
C ILE A 577 -24.07 16.47 18.10
N MET A 578 -24.74 17.11 19.05
CA MET A 578 -24.68 16.74 20.46
C MET A 578 -25.28 15.35 20.73
N GLU A 579 -26.18 14.86 19.85
CA GLU A 579 -26.86 13.57 19.97
C GLU A 579 -25.97 12.37 19.62
N ILE A 580 -24.82 12.60 19.00
CA ILE A 580 -23.84 11.53 18.69
C ILE A 580 -22.58 11.59 19.56
N MET A 581 -22.49 12.57 20.47
CA MET A 581 -21.40 12.64 21.45
C MET A 581 -21.44 11.45 22.39
N ASP A 582 -20.28 10.98 22.82
CA ASP A 582 -20.18 9.88 23.76
C ASP A 582 -20.93 10.21 25.07
N SER A 583 -21.81 9.31 25.49
CA SER A 583 -22.61 9.47 26.71
C SER A 583 -21.75 9.71 27.96
N SER A 584 -20.53 9.17 28.00
CA SER A 584 -19.59 9.33 29.13
C SER A 584 -19.08 10.76 29.32
N ILE A 585 -19.18 11.63 28.29
CA ILE A 585 -18.73 13.03 28.37
C ILE A 585 -19.86 14.07 28.35
N ARG A 586 -21.11 13.66 28.07
CA ARG A 586 -22.26 14.59 27.95
C ARG A 586 -22.60 15.34 29.25
N GLY A 587 -22.37 14.74 30.41
CA GLY A 587 -22.78 15.32 31.70
C GLY A 587 -21.86 16.41 32.26
N ASN A 588 -20.59 16.47 31.81
CA ASN A 588 -19.52 17.23 32.49
C ASN A 588 -18.83 18.29 31.61
N ALA A 589 -19.34 18.57 30.40
CA ALA A 589 -18.63 19.36 29.40
C ALA A 589 -19.36 20.68 29.04
N PRO A 590 -18.65 21.81 28.93
CA PRO A 590 -19.20 23.01 28.32
C PRO A 590 -19.37 22.75 26.82
N GLY A 591 -20.63 22.72 26.35
CA GLY A 591 -21.00 22.26 25.02
C GLY A 591 -20.35 23.03 23.87
N ASP A 592 -20.01 24.30 24.09
CA ASP A 592 -19.26 25.16 23.18
C ASP A 592 -17.84 24.62 22.89
N HIS A 593 -17.14 24.10 23.89
CA HIS A 593 -15.82 23.52 23.70
C HIS A 593 -15.87 22.20 22.91
N MET A 594 -16.89 21.36 23.13
CA MET A 594 -17.10 20.14 22.36
C MET A 594 -17.41 20.44 20.89
N LEU A 595 -18.36 21.35 20.64
CA LEU A 595 -18.71 21.81 19.29
C LEU A 595 -17.49 22.33 18.55
N LYS A 596 -16.65 23.12 19.23
CA LYS A 596 -15.40 23.63 18.69
C LYS A 596 -14.44 22.51 18.28
N CYS A 597 -14.27 21.47 19.10
CA CYS A 597 -13.42 20.34 18.75
C CYS A 597 -13.96 19.58 17.53
N ILE A 598 -15.27 19.35 17.43
CA ILE A 598 -15.87 18.72 16.24
C ILE A 598 -15.65 19.56 15.00
N HIS A 599 -15.87 20.87 15.11
CA HIS A 599 -15.65 21.81 14.02
C HIS A 599 -14.20 21.73 13.51
N ILE A 600 -13.22 21.73 14.42
CA ILE A 600 -11.80 21.54 14.07
C ILE A 600 -11.58 20.18 13.42
N GLY A 601 -12.17 19.10 13.95
CA GLY A 601 -12.13 17.77 13.34
C GLY A 601 -12.64 17.75 11.90
N LEU A 602 -13.79 18.40 11.64
CA LEU A 602 -14.37 18.56 10.31
C LEU A 602 -13.48 19.37 9.36
N LEU A 603 -12.83 20.43 9.85
CA LEU A 603 -11.84 21.18 9.07
C LEU A 603 -10.58 20.35 8.75
N CYS A 604 -10.21 19.42 9.61
CA CYS A 604 -9.09 18.52 9.40
C CYS A 604 -9.39 17.41 8.37
N VAL A 605 -10.63 16.92 8.29
CA VAL A 605 -11.03 15.83 7.37
C VAL A 605 -11.55 16.30 6.01
N GLN A 606 -11.22 17.53 5.59
CA GLN A 606 -11.61 18.04 4.27
C GLN A 606 -10.97 17.22 3.14
N ASP A 607 -11.69 17.01 2.04
CA ASP A 607 -11.19 16.20 0.91
C ASP A 607 -9.91 16.80 0.30
N ASN A 608 -9.94 18.09 -0.03
CA ASN A 608 -8.79 18.76 -0.59
C ASN A 608 -7.76 19.13 0.51
N PRO A 609 -6.49 18.69 0.40
CA PRO A 609 -5.45 18.98 1.39
C PRO A 609 -5.20 20.47 1.63
N VAL A 610 -5.52 21.34 0.67
CA VAL A 610 -5.33 22.79 0.79
C VAL A 610 -6.27 23.38 1.84
N ASP A 611 -7.49 22.85 1.93
CA ASP A 611 -8.53 23.34 2.83
C ASP A 611 -8.30 22.90 4.28
N ARG A 612 -7.45 21.90 4.51
CA ARG A 612 -7.06 21.43 5.84
C ARG A 612 -6.13 22.44 6.52
N PRO A 613 -6.33 22.81 7.80
CA PRO A 613 -5.42 23.69 8.52
C PRO A 613 -4.04 23.05 8.74
N ALA A 614 -3.00 23.87 8.88
CA ALA A 614 -1.70 23.41 9.40
C ALA A 614 -1.80 23.12 10.91
N MET A 615 -0.93 22.26 11.45
CA MET A 615 -1.01 21.86 12.86
C MET A 615 -0.74 23.01 13.83
N SER A 616 0.10 23.98 13.44
CA SER A 616 0.27 25.22 14.22
C SER A 616 -1.05 26.00 14.33
N LYS A 617 -1.79 26.13 13.24
CA LYS A 617 -3.12 26.75 13.21
C LYS A 617 -4.12 25.95 14.06
N VAL A 618 -4.10 24.62 13.99
CA VAL A 618 -4.92 23.75 14.84
C VAL A 618 -4.64 23.97 16.33
N ASN A 619 -3.37 24.06 16.74
CA ASN A 619 -3.01 24.34 18.14
C ASN A 619 -3.53 25.71 18.61
N VAL A 620 -3.46 26.73 17.75
CA VAL A 620 -4.03 28.05 18.04
C VAL A 620 -5.56 27.98 18.15
N MET A 621 -6.21 27.26 17.24
CA MET A 621 -7.66 27.03 17.28
C MET A 621 -8.08 26.32 18.56
N LEU A 622 -7.36 25.28 19.00
CA LEU A 622 -7.68 24.55 20.22
C LEU A 622 -7.48 25.41 21.49
N SER A 623 -6.43 26.22 21.54
CA SER A 623 -6.04 26.99 22.73
C SER A 623 -6.74 28.35 22.88
N SER A 624 -7.17 28.99 21.80
CA SER A 624 -7.77 30.33 21.84
C SER A 624 -9.28 30.31 21.67
N SER A 625 -10.01 31.00 22.54
CA SER A 625 -11.47 31.17 22.45
C SER A 625 -11.92 32.26 21.45
N THR A 626 -10.98 33.03 20.88
CA THR A 626 -11.29 34.23 20.06
C THR A 626 -11.07 34.03 18.55
N VAL A 627 -10.55 32.88 18.14
CA VAL A 627 -10.24 32.60 16.72
C VAL A 627 -11.51 32.23 15.98
N SER A 628 -11.85 32.99 14.93
CA SER A 628 -12.95 32.66 14.03
C SER A 628 -12.61 31.42 13.20
N LEU A 629 -13.49 30.42 13.24
CA LEU A 629 -13.37 29.17 12.48
C LEU A 629 -14.16 29.29 11.17
N GLN A 630 -13.53 28.94 10.05
CA GLN A 630 -14.20 28.87 8.75
C GLN A 630 -15.22 27.73 8.75
N ALA A 631 -16.33 27.88 8.01
CA ALA A 631 -17.29 26.80 7.87
C ALA A 631 -16.64 25.60 7.12
N PRO A 632 -16.72 24.36 7.65
CA PRO A 632 -16.22 23.20 6.95
C PRO A 632 -17.08 22.92 5.71
N LEU A 633 -16.48 22.40 4.64
CA LEU A 633 -17.22 21.90 3.48
C LEU A 633 -17.63 20.44 3.72
N LYS A 634 -18.60 19.98 2.94
CA LYS A 634 -19.03 18.58 2.94
C LYS A 634 -17.85 17.69 2.54
N PRO A 635 -17.43 16.73 3.38
CA PRO A 635 -16.45 15.73 2.99
C PRO A 635 -17.00 14.91 1.81
N GLU A 636 -16.26 14.83 0.69
CA GLU A 636 -16.59 13.91 -0.41
C GLU A 636 -16.15 12.48 -0.03
N PHE A 637 -17.03 11.52 -0.29
CA PHE A 637 -16.97 10.18 0.29
C PHE A 637 -16.01 9.22 -0.40
N PHE A 638 -15.54 8.23 0.38
CA PHE A 638 -15.08 6.93 -0.10
C PHE A 638 -15.86 5.80 0.59
N ILE A 639 -16.58 4.97 -0.18
CA ILE A 639 -16.68 3.49 -0.11
C ILE A 639 -17.59 3.00 -1.26
N PRO A 640 -17.17 1.96 -2.04
CA PRO A 640 -18.01 1.32 -3.04
C PRO A 640 -19.05 0.41 -2.36
N LYS A 641 -20.34 0.74 -2.51
CA LYS A 641 -21.43 -0.19 -2.19
C LYS A 641 -21.46 -1.30 -3.24
N SER A 642 -21.29 -2.56 -2.81
CA SER A 642 -21.76 -3.73 -3.56
C SER A 642 -23.28 -3.77 -3.44
N GLY A 643 -23.97 -3.21 -4.43
CA GLY A 643 -25.44 -3.20 -4.47
C GLY A 643 -25.96 -4.44 -5.17
N THR A 644 -26.42 -5.42 -4.40
CA THR A 644 -27.39 -6.41 -4.88
C THR A 644 -28.67 -5.65 -5.21
N TYR A 645 -28.97 -5.44 -6.50
CA TYR A 645 -30.31 -5.01 -6.90
C TYR A 645 -31.05 -6.19 -7.48
N SER A 646 -32.00 -6.68 -6.69
CA SER A 646 -33.18 -7.38 -7.20
C SER A 646 -33.76 -6.58 -8.35
N THR A 647 -34.03 -7.30 -9.43
CA THR A 647 -34.83 -6.88 -10.58
C THR A 647 -36.12 -6.19 -10.17
N LEU A 648 -36.48 -5.09 -10.85
CA LEU A 648 -37.80 -4.89 -11.46
C LEU A 648 -37.79 -3.68 -12.42
N TYR A 649 -38.36 -3.91 -13.59
CA TYR A 649 -38.48 -3.04 -14.75
C TYR A 649 -39.54 -1.92 -14.60
N SER A 650 -39.39 -0.91 -15.46
CA SER A 650 -40.39 0.04 -16.00
C SER A 650 -40.96 1.08 -15.04
N GLU A 651 -41.23 2.33 -15.42
CA GLU A 651 -41.21 3.00 -16.72
C GLU A 651 -41.28 4.52 -16.47
N SER A 652 -40.66 5.28 -17.36
CA SER A 652 -40.77 6.74 -17.52
C SER A 652 -42.13 7.18 -18.06
N TYR A 653 -42.70 8.29 -17.59
CA TYR A 653 -43.53 9.23 -18.39
C TYR A 653 -43.67 10.60 -17.66
N PRO A 654 -44.04 11.70 -18.36
CA PRO A 654 -43.28 12.96 -18.32
C PRO A 654 -44.01 14.15 -17.68
N ARG A 655 -43.23 15.22 -17.52
CA ARG A 655 -43.58 16.59 -17.12
C ARG A 655 -44.91 17.09 -17.70
N ALA A 656 -45.79 17.61 -16.84
CA ALA A 656 -46.85 18.54 -17.21
C ALA A 656 -46.79 19.80 -16.32
N SER A 657 -46.90 20.94 -17.00
CA SER A 657 -46.85 22.31 -16.49
C SER A 657 -48.17 22.78 -15.89
N LYS A 658 -48.06 23.58 -14.82
CA LYS A 658 -48.95 24.68 -14.33
C LYS A 658 -50.45 24.62 -14.68
N SER A 659 -51.28 24.63 -13.64
CA SER A 659 -52.31 25.67 -13.47
C SER A 659 -52.63 25.91 -11.99
N THR A 660 -52.74 27.18 -11.64
CA THR A 660 -53.29 27.73 -10.41
C THR A 660 -54.82 27.72 -10.45
N SER A 661 -55.49 27.34 -9.37
CA SER A 661 -56.75 27.99 -8.95
C SER A 661 -57.11 27.64 -7.51
N ASP A 662 -57.51 28.69 -6.79
CA ASP A 662 -58.03 28.72 -5.43
C ASP A 662 -59.34 27.92 -5.26
N SER A 663 -59.59 27.42 -4.05
CA SER A 663 -60.82 27.64 -3.24
C SER A 663 -60.89 26.62 -2.08
N VAL A 664 -60.77 27.09 -0.83
CA VAL A 664 -61.84 27.39 0.15
C VAL A 664 -62.44 26.16 0.86
N SER A 665 -62.36 26.25 2.19
CA SER A 665 -62.97 25.49 3.28
C SER A 665 -64.35 24.86 3.04
N GLN A 666 -64.57 23.68 3.65
CA GLN A 666 -65.53 23.44 4.74
C GLN A 666 -65.68 21.93 5.04
N LYS A 667 -65.13 21.46 6.15
CA LYS A 667 -65.85 20.88 7.31
C LYS A 667 -64.88 20.38 8.37
#